data_AF-A0A674NC42-F1
#
_entry.id   AF-A0A674NC42-F1
#
_cell.length_a   1.000
_cell.length_b   1.000
_cell.length_c   1.000
_cell.angle_alpha   90.00
_cell.angle_beta   90.00
_cell.angle_gamma   90.00
#
_symmetry.space_group_name_H-M   'P 1'
#
loop_
_entity.id
_entity.type
_entity.pdbx_description
1 polymer ?
#
loop_
_entity_poly.entity_id
_entity_poly.type
_entity_poly.pdbx_seq_one_letter_code
_entity_poly.pdbx_strand_id
1 'polypeptide(L)'
;MDKMERKIKKQKQHQHKQSGPKAEKKKLKKQESSTENEGRRNPKAFAVQSAVRMAKTFHRAQDLKTKKHHIPGVDRTPSEPPPVLIVVVGPPKVGKSTLIRCLIKNFTRQKLGEICGPVTIVSGKTRRLTFMECNNDINTMIDLAKVADLVLMLIDASFGFEMETFEFLNICQVHGFPRIMGVLTHLDSFKNNKTLRKTKKTLKHRFWTEVYQGAKLFYLSGMVYGEYQTQEVKNLGRFISVMKFHPLVWQTNHPYFLVDRMEDLTDPERLRTDPKNDRTVSLYGYLRGTHMKNQGQVHIPGVGDFHVTDINFLPDPCPLPDAQKKRALNEKERLLYAPMAGVGGLVYDKDAVYIDLPANYINQQEEVRPTTELVQSLIDTHTTLDVKIAKSKMSVFKDSTTLDSTGFDKQNRLDCHQVEDVWDPSTQRKRRKVIFNEDESGSSGSDDDSDQEDCESIDEDSPSFQVAQAHSGQERNSAACVVPTEEIPVLEMEEETPAFADSEDELEMSENEAEVCSDGEEESLEEDEEEDEEEEEEEEANTSLKEQTAIYMEEEFGNYTWSLRWKEGLQQKASDAFLRQQQVAPNLRKLVYASVPESSSPEDENEELGGIFRVSYPQNIKKHQANTVDCSRFYANNSHDWNSEEMFNSIRDCFITGKWDATQDAATLLKQDDELYGDFEDLETGEVHVGKSGEPNADENMEGDETEENNQANDEDLQKKRLEKKRKLRELFDESYDDGDAKYLDVLKEEVQKQAELNRVEFEHMDDETRVQYEGFRPGMYIRVEITSVPCEFVTNFDPHYPIILGGLGSSESSIGFLQMRLKKHRWHGRILKTRDPIILSLGWRRFQTMPLYHVEDHNGRHRLLKYTPQNMHCGATIWGPLTSPGTGFVAVQTVTRNNVNFRIAATGVVLNLDSSVTIVKKLKLIGYPYKIFKNTSFVKVVLVKCINRQYTL
;
A
#
# COMPACT_ATOMS: atom_id res chain seq x y z
N MET A 1 100.27 -18.74 -65.02
CA MET A 1 99.75 -17.39 -65.25
C MET A 1 99.18 -16.92 -63.94
N ASP A 2 99.75 -15.85 -63.40
CA ASP A 2 100.07 -15.87 -61.97
C ASP A 2 99.16 -15.07 -61.06
N LYS A 3 99.34 -15.35 -59.77
CA LYS A 3 98.59 -14.82 -58.63
C LYS A 3 98.47 -13.29 -58.67
N MET A 4 97.29 -12.79 -58.33
CA MET A 4 97.21 -11.56 -57.54
C MET A 4 96.05 -11.59 -56.55
N GLU A 5 96.36 -11.71 -55.27
CA GLU A 5 95.37 -11.78 -54.18
C GLU A 5 94.65 -10.43 -54.00
N ARG A 6 93.34 -10.40 -54.28
CA ARG A 6 92.50 -9.24 -53.95
C ARG A 6 92.01 -9.33 -52.51
N LYS A 7 92.72 -8.63 -51.61
CA LYS A 7 92.43 -8.59 -50.16
C LYS A 7 90.97 -8.24 -49.85
N ILE A 8 90.23 -9.19 -49.31
CA ILE A 8 88.86 -8.98 -48.81
C ILE A 8 88.92 -8.09 -47.55
N LYS A 9 88.39 -6.86 -47.65
CA LYS A 9 88.23 -5.97 -46.49
C LYS A 9 87.10 -6.48 -45.59
N LYS A 10 87.45 -7.18 -44.50
CA LYS A 10 86.49 -7.47 -43.41
C LYS A 10 85.92 -6.14 -42.88
N GLN A 11 84.61 -5.95 -43.01
CA GLN A 11 83.90 -4.85 -42.34
C GLN A 11 83.92 -5.09 -40.83
N LYS A 12 83.97 -4.02 -40.02
CA LYS A 12 83.92 -4.12 -38.56
C LYS A 12 82.48 -4.46 -38.13
N GLN A 13 82.32 -5.51 -37.35
CA GLN A 13 81.06 -5.76 -36.63
C GLN A 13 80.81 -4.63 -35.63
N HIS A 14 79.57 -4.13 -35.57
CA HIS A 14 79.20 -3.10 -34.60
C HIS A 14 78.93 -3.73 -33.23
N GLN A 15 79.54 -3.17 -32.17
CA GLN A 15 79.26 -3.61 -30.80
C GLN A 15 77.79 -3.35 -30.42
N HIS A 16 77.15 -4.34 -29.82
CA HIS A 16 75.79 -4.21 -29.30
C HIS A 16 75.83 -3.37 -28.00
N LYS A 17 75.02 -2.30 -27.93
CA LYS A 17 74.99 -1.43 -26.75
C LYS A 17 74.43 -2.18 -25.54
N GLN A 18 75.16 -2.20 -24.43
CA GLN A 18 74.78 -2.91 -23.21
C GLN A 18 73.94 -2.07 -22.21
N SER A 19 73.87 -0.75 -22.40
CA SER A 19 73.15 0.18 -21.51
C SER A 19 72.23 1.17 -22.26
N GLY A 20 71.26 1.72 -21.52
CA GLY A 20 70.27 2.70 -21.99
C GLY A 20 68.96 2.08 -22.51
N PRO A 21 67.96 2.92 -22.86
CA PRO A 21 66.56 2.48 -22.98
C PRO A 21 66.26 1.40 -24.03
N LYS A 22 67.11 1.26 -25.05
CA LYS A 22 66.99 0.18 -26.06
C LYS A 22 67.61 -1.15 -25.60
N ALA A 23 68.51 -1.14 -24.61
CA ALA A 23 69.03 -2.34 -23.97
C ALA A 23 68.08 -2.82 -22.86
N GLU A 24 67.56 -1.89 -22.04
CA GLU A 24 66.54 -2.18 -21.03
C GLU A 24 65.27 -2.78 -21.64
N LYS A 25 64.71 -2.17 -22.70
CA LYS A 25 63.60 -2.76 -23.46
C LYS A 25 63.92 -4.11 -24.12
N LYS A 26 65.19 -4.49 -24.26
CA LYS A 26 65.60 -5.82 -24.75
C LYS A 26 65.86 -6.83 -23.62
N LYS A 27 66.03 -6.37 -22.37
CA LYS A 27 66.04 -7.21 -21.16
C LYS A 27 64.61 -7.52 -20.72
N LEU A 28 63.74 -6.51 -20.61
CA LEU A 28 62.32 -6.67 -20.28
C LEU A 28 61.64 -7.70 -21.19
N LYS A 29 61.78 -7.54 -22.52
CA LYS A 29 61.27 -8.48 -23.54
C LYS A 29 61.91 -9.88 -23.54
N LYS A 30 62.83 -10.16 -22.61
CA LYS A 30 63.48 -11.46 -22.37
C LYS A 30 63.30 -11.96 -20.93
N GLN A 31 62.52 -11.24 -20.12
CA GLN A 31 61.98 -11.66 -18.82
C GLN A 31 60.46 -11.90 -18.94
N GLU A 32 59.77 -11.11 -19.77
CA GLU A 32 58.36 -11.33 -20.19
C GLU A 32 58.15 -12.66 -20.95
N SER A 33 59.21 -13.39 -21.32
CA SER A 33 59.17 -14.60 -22.15
C SER A 33 59.32 -15.91 -21.36
N SER A 34 59.12 -15.89 -20.05
CA SER A 34 59.19 -17.09 -19.18
C SER A 34 58.03 -17.16 -18.17
N THR A 35 56.92 -16.49 -18.47
CA THR A 35 55.66 -16.51 -17.70
C THR A 35 54.49 -16.63 -18.69
N GLU A 36 54.21 -17.84 -19.14
CA GLU A 36 53.18 -18.08 -20.15
C GLU A 36 51.79 -18.16 -19.50
N ASN A 37 50.99 -17.10 -19.67
CA ASN A 37 49.81 -17.18 -20.55
C ASN A 37 49.08 -15.83 -20.70
N GLU A 38 48.97 -15.01 -19.65
CA GLU A 38 48.27 -13.71 -19.71
C GLU A 38 48.89 -12.71 -20.71
N GLY A 39 50.20 -12.81 -20.96
CA GLY A 39 50.94 -11.90 -21.83
C GLY A 39 50.67 -12.03 -23.34
N ARG A 40 49.87 -13.01 -23.80
CA ARG A 40 49.72 -13.32 -25.24
C ARG A 40 48.84 -12.31 -26.02
N ARG A 41 48.06 -11.44 -25.38
CA ARG A 41 47.28 -10.38 -26.07
C ARG A 41 48.15 -9.17 -26.44
N ASN A 42 48.52 -9.06 -27.73
CA ASN A 42 49.29 -7.92 -28.27
C ASN A 42 48.57 -6.56 -28.03
N PRO A 43 49.05 -5.68 -27.14
CA PRO A 43 48.34 -4.44 -26.77
C PRO A 43 48.32 -3.39 -27.89
N LYS A 44 49.04 -3.62 -29.00
CA LYS A 44 48.94 -2.79 -30.21
C LYS A 44 47.85 -3.25 -31.18
N ALA A 45 47.44 -4.51 -31.12
CA ALA A 45 46.29 -5.00 -31.90
C ALA A 45 44.98 -4.50 -31.29
N PHE A 46 44.90 -4.49 -29.95
CA PHE A 46 43.77 -3.93 -29.20
C PHE A 46 43.85 -2.39 -29.02
N ALA A 47 44.67 -1.70 -29.81
CA ALA A 47 44.77 -0.23 -29.76
C ALA A 47 43.64 0.41 -30.59
N VAL A 48 42.76 1.18 -29.94
CA VAL A 48 41.62 1.82 -30.62
C VAL A 48 42.04 2.87 -31.65
N GLN A 49 41.34 2.82 -32.80
CA GLN A 49 41.51 3.73 -33.95
C GLN A 49 41.50 5.22 -33.60
N SER A 50 40.83 5.64 -32.52
CA SER A 50 40.84 7.04 -32.07
C SER A 50 40.72 7.17 -30.54
N ALA A 51 41.87 7.27 -29.87
CA ALA A 51 41.95 7.53 -28.44
C ALA A 51 41.22 8.84 -28.03
N VAL A 52 41.22 9.87 -28.87
CA VAL A 52 40.53 11.16 -28.60
C VAL A 52 39.01 11.01 -28.67
N ARG A 53 38.48 10.20 -29.59
CA ARG A 53 37.04 9.88 -29.64
C ARG A 53 36.64 9.00 -28.46
N MET A 54 37.44 7.97 -28.15
CA MET A 54 37.23 7.11 -26.98
C MET A 54 37.20 7.93 -25.68
N ALA A 55 38.20 8.76 -25.42
CA ALA A 55 38.27 9.58 -24.20
C ALA A 55 37.05 10.50 -24.04
N LYS A 56 36.60 11.15 -25.12
CA LYS A 56 35.38 11.98 -25.09
C LYS A 56 34.12 11.16 -24.79
N THR A 57 33.97 9.97 -25.39
CA THR A 57 32.85 9.06 -25.11
C THR A 57 32.93 8.51 -23.68
N PHE A 58 34.11 8.12 -23.21
CA PHE A 58 34.36 7.58 -21.88
C PHE A 58 34.06 8.62 -20.79
N HIS A 59 34.60 9.85 -20.90
CA HIS A 59 34.26 10.93 -19.98
C HIS A 59 32.77 11.25 -20.02
N ARG A 60 32.12 11.32 -21.20
CA ARG A 60 30.66 11.51 -21.30
C ARG A 60 29.87 10.36 -20.65
N ALA A 61 30.34 9.12 -20.76
CA ALA A 61 29.71 7.95 -20.14
C ALA A 61 29.89 7.95 -18.62
N GLN A 62 31.08 8.32 -18.12
CA GLN A 62 31.32 8.56 -16.69
C GLN A 62 30.44 9.69 -16.17
N ASP A 63 30.38 10.82 -16.86
CA ASP A 63 29.50 11.97 -16.57
C ASP A 63 28.01 11.62 -16.52
N LEU A 64 27.58 10.60 -17.27
CA LEU A 64 26.21 10.09 -17.26
C LEU A 64 26.01 9.03 -16.17
N LYS A 65 27.01 8.19 -15.87
CA LYS A 65 27.00 7.26 -14.74
C LYS A 65 26.99 8.03 -13.41
N THR A 66 27.78 9.10 -13.24
CA THR A 66 27.79 9.93 -12.02
C THR A 66 26.49 10.70 -11.83
N LYS A 67 25.89 11.26 -12.89
CA LYS A 67 24.57 11.91 -12.83
C LYS A 67 23.39 10.95 -12.62
N LYS A 68 23.61 9.63 -12.73
CA LYS A 68 22.65 8.59 -12.32
C LYS A 68 22.76 8.21 -10.85
N HIS A 69 23.89 8.49 -10.19
CA HIS A 69 24.08 8.15 -8.78
C HIS A 69 23.28 9.07 -7.88
N HIS A 70 22.39 8.47 -7.09
CA HIS A 70 21.53 9.11 -6.10
C HIS A 70 21.70 8.34 -4.77
N ILE A 71 21.34 8.97 -3.66
CA ILE A 71 21.28 8.29 -2.35
C ILE A 71 20.20 7.20 -2.45
N PRO A 72 20.48 5.93 -2.11
CA PRO A 72 19.46 4.90 -2.02
C PRO A 72 18.48 5.26 -0.90
N GLY A 73 17.18 5.13 -1.19
CA GLY A 73 16.11 5.30 -0.22
C GLY A 73 15.16 4.12 -0.32
N VAL A 74 14.63 3.69 0.82
CA VAL A 74 13.64 2.61 0.87
C VAL A 74 12.36 3.09 0.19
N ASP A 75 12.01 2.48 -0.94
CA ASP A 75 10.68 2.67 -1.51
C ASP A 75 9.67 1.84 -0.69
N ARG A 76 8.52 2.44 -0.39
CA ARG A 76 7.47 1.86 0.47
C ARG A 76 6.12 1.82 -0.25
N THR A 77 6.11 1.97 -1.58
CA THR A 77 4.88 1.79 -2.35
C THR A 77 4.40 0.34 -2.30
N PRO A 78 3.14 0.09 -1.91
CA PRO A 78 2.53 -1.24 -1.93
C PRO A 78 2.23 -1.70 -3.37
N SER A 79 1.82 -2.95 -3.54
CA SER A 79 1.39 -3.52 -4.84
C SER A 79 0.22 -2.72 -5.46
N GLU A 80 -0.75 -2.32 -4.64
CA GLU A 80 -1.82 -1.39 -5.01
C GLU A 80 -1.51 0.04 -4.52
N PRO A 81 -0.92 0.92 -5.36
CA PRO A 81 -0.51 2.24 -4.93
C PRO A 81 -1.71 3.15 -4.63
N PRO A 82 -1.69 3.93 -3.53
CA PRO A 82 -2.73 4.92 -3.24
C PRO A 82 -2.84 5.98 -4.36
N PRO A 83 -4.02 6.61 -4.53
CA PRO A 83 -4.26 7.57 -5.60
C PRO A 83 -3.35 8.80 -5.48
N VAL A 84 -2.50 9.05 -6.48
CA VAL A 84 -1.47 10.10 -6.44
C VAL A 84 -2.09 11.48 -6.20
N LEU A 85 -1.62 12.22 -5.19
CA LEU A 85 -2.17 13.54 -4.88
C LEU A 85 -1.61 14.64 -5.77
N ILE A 86 -2.52 15.23 -6.55
CA ILE A 86 -2.30 16.37 -7.43
C ILE A 86 -2.92 17.62 -6.80
N VAL A 87 -2.08 18.48 -6.23
CA VAL A 87 -2.52 19.75 -5.66
C VAL A 87 -2.48 20.84 -6.73
N VAL A 88 -3.59 21.56 -6.90
CA VAL A 88 -3.72 22.67 -7.85
C VAL A 88 -3.56 23.99 -7.10
N VAL A 89 -2.43 24.65 -7.33
CA VAL A 89 -1.98 25.84 -6.60
C VAL A 89 -1.87 27.03 -7.54
N GLY A 90 -2.32 28.19 -7.09
CA GLY A 90 -2.18 29.44 -7.84
C GLY A 90 -2.86 30.61 -7.14
N PRO A 91 -2.61 31.84 -7.62
CA PRO A 91 -3.20 33.07 -7.07
C PRO A 91 -4.72 33.11 -7.17
N PRO A 92 -5.40 34.09 -6.55
CA PRO A 92 -6.85 34.19 -6.64
C PRO A 92 -7.30 34.40 -8.10
N LYS A 93 -8.44 33.83 -8.48
CA LYS A 93 -9.11 34.01 -9.80
C LYS A 93 -8.35 33.48 -11.04
N VAL A 94 -7.19 32.84 -10.89
CA VAL A 94 -6.33 32.33 -11.99
C VAL A 94 -6.90 31.13 -12.79
N GLY A 95 -8.03 30.56 -12.35
CA GLY A 95 -8.70 29.42 -13.01
C GLY A 95 -8.38 28.02 -12.43
N LYS A 96 -8.11 27.92 -11.12
CA LYS A 96 -7.83 26.65 -10.41
C LYS A 96 -8.96 25.62 -10.59
N SER A 97 -10.17 25.95 -10.13
CA SER A 97 -11.33 25.06 -10.19
C SER A 97 -11.78 24.77 -11.62
N THR A 98 -11.64 25.73 -12.55
CA THR A 98 -11.90 25.50 -13.99
C THR A 98 -10.91 24.51 -14.60
N LEU A 99 -9.64 24.52 -14.18
CA LEU A 99 -8.66 23.53 -14.63
C LEU A 99 -9.00 22.12 -14.14
N ILE A 100 -9.35 21.97 -12.86
CA ILE A 100 -9.76 20.68 -12.28
C ILE A 100 -10.99 20.13 -13.00
N ARG A 101 -12.03 20.96 -13.20
CA ARG A 101 -13.24 20.60 -13.98
C ARG A 101 -12.90 20.09 -15.38
N CYS A 102 -12.00 20.78 -16.09
CA CYS A 102 -11.58 20.38 -17.43
C CYS A 102 -10.74 19.08 -17.43
N LEU A 103 -9.86 18.88 -16.44
CA LEU A 103 -9.05 17.66 -16.30
C LEU A 103 -9.93 16.45 -15.99
N ILE A 104 -10.84 16.55 -15.02
CA ILE A 104 -11.79 15.48 -14.68
C ILE A 104 -12.62 15.13 -15.91
N LYS A 105 -13.22 16.13 -16.58
CA LYS A 105 -13.97 15.92 -17.83
C LYS A 105 -13.13 15.25 -18.93
N ASN A 106 -11.83 15.54 -19.03
CA ASN A 106 -10.95 14.87 -20.00
C ASN A 106 -10.69 13.39 -19.65
N PHE A 107 -10.66 13.02 -18.37
CA PHE A 107 -10.45 11.63 -17.95
C PHE A 107 -11.75 10.82 -17.88
N THR A 108 -12.78 11.32 -17.21
CA THR A 108 -14.02 10.59 -16.91
C THR A 108 -15.15 10.83 -17.93
N ARG A 109 -15.02 11.88 -18.77
CA ARG A 109 -16.07 12.46 -19.64
C ARG A 109 -17.27 13.07 -18.93
N GLN A 110 -17.42 12.87 -17.63
CA GLN A 110 -18.48 13.48 -16.82
C GLN A 110 -18.18 14.96 -16.57
N LYS A 111 -19.22 15.77 -16.35
CA LYS A 111 -19.07 17.15 -15.86
C LYS A 111 -19.38 17.18 -14.36
N LEU A 112 -18.62 17.98 -13.62
CA LEU A 112 -18.94 18.41 -12.26
C LEU A 112 -19.37 19.87 -12.29
N GLY A 113 -20.35 20.25 -11.46
CA GLY A 113 -20.78 21.64 -11.27
C GLY A 113 -19.74 22.42 -10.46
N GLU A 114 -19.70 22.15 -9.16
CA GLU A 114 -18.73 22.71 -8.22
C GLU A 114 -17.67 21.68 -7.81
N ILE A 115 -16.57 22.14 -7.21
CA ILE A 115 -15.47 21.30 -6.74
C ILE A 115 -15.18 21.66 -5.28
N CYS A 116 -15.43 20.68 -4.43
CA CYS A 116 -15.36 20.76 -2.98
C CYS A 116 -14.70 19.47 -2.49
N GLY A 117 -13.83 19.55 -1.48
CA GLY A 117 -13.02 18.42 -1.04
C GLY A 117 -12.04 17.89 -2.10
N PRO A 118 -11.43 16.71 -1.84
CA PRO A 118 -10.64 15.97 -2.82
C PRO A 118 -11.51 15.24 -3.84
N VAL A 119 -10.98 15.05 -5.05
CA VAL A 119 -11.65 14.33 -6.15
C VAL A 119 -10.75 13.24 -6.71
N THR A 120 -11.08 11.98 -6.43
CA THR A 120 -10.31 10.81 -6.88
C THR A 120 -10.88 10.24 -8.18
N ILE A 121 -10.01 9.92 -9.14
CA ILE A 121 -10.35 9.33 -10.45
C ILE A 121 -9.42 8.18 -10.81
N VAL A 122 -9.91 7.25 -11.64
CA VAL A 122 -9.06 6.26 -12.34
C VAL A 122 -8.49 6.90 -13.61
N SER A 123 -7.16 7.07 -13.69
CA SER A 123 -6.47 7.62 -14.87
C SER A 123 -5.93 6.53 -15.81
N GLY A 124 -5.79 5.30 -15.34
CA GLY A 124 -5.24 4.16 -16.07
C GLY A 124 -5.12 2.94 -15.17
N LYS A 125 -4.85 1.77 -15.76
CA LYS A 125 -4.96 0.46 -15.09
C LYS A 125 -4.11 0.26 -13.82
N THR A 126 -3.03 1.01 -13.68
CA THR A 126 -2.13 0.96 -12.50
C THR A 126 -2.13 2.25 -11.69
N ARG A 127 -3.02 3.22 -12.01
CA ARG A 127 -2.91 4.61 -11.55
C ARG A 127 -4.25 5.32 -11.37
N ARG A 128 -4.59 5.53 -10.10
CA ARG A 128 -5.61 6.48 -9.62
C ARG A 128 -4.94 7.84 -9.34
N LEU A 129 -5.69 8.94 -9.45
CA LEU A 129 -5.23 10.31 -9.15
C LEU A 129 -6.26 11.02 -8.27
N THR A 130 -5.82 11.70 -7.20
CA THR A 130 -6.67 12.60 -6.40
C THR A 130 -6.34 14.05 -6.75
N PHE A 131 -7.31 14.85 -7.16
CA PHE A 131 -7.17 16.30 -7.32
C PHE A 131 -7.65 17.03 -6.07
N MET A 132 -6.90 18.06 -5.65
CA MET A 132 -7.28 18.93 -4.54
C MET A 132 -6.98 20.40 -4.92
N GLU A 133 -7.94 21.30 -4.74
CA GLU A 133 -7.67 22.75 -4.88
C GLU A 133 -6.98 23.30 -3.62
N CYS A 134 -5.94 24.11 -3.80
CA CYS A 134 -5.31 24.84 -2.71
C CYS A 134 -5.96 26.21 -2.50
N ASN A 135 -6.57 26.41 -1.32
CA ASN A 135 -6.96 27.73 -0.83
C ASN A 135 -5.76 28.66 -0.64
N ASN A 136 -6.00 29.97 -0.69
CA ASN A 136 -4.98 31.01 -0.72
C ASN A 136 -4.32 31.32 0.65
N ASP A 137 -4.69 30.58 1.70
CA ASP A 137 -4.06 30.73 3.00
C ASP A 137 -2.71 30.05 3.06
N ILE A 138 -1.77 30.72 3.73
CA ILE A 138 -0.44 30.15 4.01
C ILE A 138 -0.56 28.84 4.82
N ASN A 139 -1.65 28.68 5.59
CA ASN A 139 -1.99 27.46 6.32
C ASN A 139 -2.28 26.28 5.38
N THR A 140 -3.24 26.42 4.45
CA THR A 140 -3.57 25.35 3.49
C THR A 140 -2.43 25.08 2.51
N MET A 141 -1.69 26.12 2.12
CA MET A 141 -0.45 25.98 1.36
C MET A 141 0.60 25.14 2.10
N ILE A 142 0.77 25.34 3.41
CA ILE A 142 1.72 24.59 4.25
C ILE A 142 1.32 23.12 4.37
N ASP A 143 0.04 22.82 4.58
CA ASP A 143 -0.39 21.44 4.82
C ASP A 143 -0.34 20.63 3.51
N LEU A 144 -0.90 21.18 2.42
CA LEU A 144 -0.88 20.54 1.11
C LEU A 144 0.53 20.36 0.56
N ALA A 145 1.47 21.27 0.85
CA ALA A 145 2.87 21.12 0.44
C ALA A 145 3.62 19.95 1.15
N LYS A 146 3.10 19.41 2.26
CA LYS A 146 3.64 18.20 2.91
C LYS A 146 3.12 16.91 2.29
N VAL A 147 1.92 16.97 1.70
CA VAL A 147 1.12 15.81 1.25
C VAL A 147 1.17 15.62 -0.27
N ALA A 148 1.45 16.67 -1.04
CA ALA A 148 1.47 16.63 -2.50
C ALA A 148 2.58 15.74 -3.10
N ASP A 149 2.21 14.90 -4.06
CA ASP A 149 3.15 14.20 -4.97
C ASP A 149 3.47 15.07 -6.20
N LEU A 150 2.41 15.72 -6.71
CA LEU A 150 2.42 16.59 -7.88
C LEU A 150 1.75 17.93 -7.57
N VAL A 151 2.40 19.02 -7.97
CA VAL A 151 1.86 20.37 -7.90
C VAL A 151 1.63 20.90 -9.31
N LEU A 152 0.38 21.22 -9.63
CA LEU A 152 0.02 22.01 -10.81
C LEU A 152 0.00 23.48 -10.40
N MET A 153 1.05 24.22 -10.78
CA MET A 153 1.23 25.62 -10.42
C MET A 153 0.70 26.54 -11.52
N LEU A 154 -0.48 27.11 -11.30
CA LEU A 154 -1.09 28.09 -12.18
C LEU A 154 -0.44 29.46 -12.00
N ILE A 155 -0.15 30.10 -13.12
CA ILE A 155 0.45 31.44 -13.21
C ILE A 155 -0.38 32.21 -14.24
N ASP A 156 -0.92 33.37 -13.84
CA ASP A 156 -1.53 34.31 -14.78
C ASP A 156 -0.43 34.85 -15.71
N ALA A 157 -0.55 34.65 -17.02
CA ALA A 157 0.43 35.19 -17.97
C ALA A 157 0.35 36.72 -18.11
N SER A 158 -0.79 37.34 -17.79
CA SER A 158 -1.06 38.76 -17.92
C SER A 158 -0.44 39.57 -16.76
N PHE A 159 -0.65 39.14 -15.51
CA PHE A 159 -0.02 39.71 -14.31
C PHE A 159 1.42 39.20 -14.10
N GLY A 160 1.66 37.90 -14.31
CA GLY A 160 2.93 37.23 -14.06
C GLY A 160 2.97 36.48 -12.72
N PHE A 161 4.12 36.51 -12.04
CA PHE A 161 4.30 35.79 -10.77
C PHE A 161 3.83 36.61 -9.57
N GLU A 162 2.87 36.08 -8.82
CA GLU A 162 2.42 36.64 -7.54
C GLU A 162 3.20 36.09 -6.34
N MET A 163 3.18 36.84 -5.23
CA MET A 163 3.88 36.47 -4.00
C MET A 163 3.41 35.13 -3.45
N GLU A 164 2.12 34.79 -3.56
CA GLU A 164 1.57 33.49 -3.14
C GLU A 164 2.26 32.30 -3.83
N THR A 165 2.52 32.41 -5.15
CA THR A 165 3.23 31.36 -5.91
C THR A 165 4.66 31.18 -5.40
N PHE A 166 5.34 32.28 -5.06
CA PHE A 166 6.68 32.25 -4.50
C PHE A 166 6.71 31.74 -3.06
N GLU A 167 5.71 32.05 -2.24
CA GLU A 167 5.60 31.51 -0.88
C GLU A 167 5.44 29.99 -0.92
N PHE A 168 4.53 29.47 -1.75
CA PHE A 168 4.35 28.02 -1.93
C PHE A 168 5.63 27.31 -2.39
N LEU A 169 6.36 27.88 -3.37
CA LEU A 169 7.65 27.32 -3.81
C LEU A 169 8.67 27.24 -2.66
N ASN A 170 8.75 28.26 -1.79
CA ASN A 170 9.68 28.26 -0.66
C ASN A 170 9.24 27.32 0.48
N ILE A 171 7.95 27.01 0.61
CA ILE A 171 7.46 25.96 1.53
C ILE A 171 7.91 24.59 1.04
N CYS A 172 7.68 24.28 -0.24
CA CYS A 172 8.10 23.02 -0.87
C CYS A 172 9.63 22.81 -0.78
N GLN A 173 10.43 23.86 -0.99
CA GLN A 173 11.89 23.78 -0.86
C GLN A 173 12.37 23.43 0.56
N VAL A 174 11.50 23.49 1.58
CA VAL A 174 11.85 23.24 2.99
C VAL A 174 11.26 21.94 3.53
N HIS A 175 10.00 21.61 3.22
CA HIS A 175 9.37 20.37 3.69
C HIS A 175 9.67 19.15 2.80
N GLY A 176 10.15 19.37 1.58
CA GLY A 176 10.45 18.33 0.59
C GLY A 176 9.86 18.75 -0.76
N PHE A 177 10.68 18.75 -1.82
CA PHE A 177 10.29 19.37 -3.09
C PHE A 177 9.56 18.36 -4.00
N PRO A 178 8.22 18.47 -4.18
CA PRO A 178 7.46 17.53 -4.99
C PRO A 178 7.71 17.76 -6.48
N ARG A 179 7.08 16.97 -7.34
CA ARG A 179 7.09 17.28 -8.78
C ARG A 179 6.23 18.52 -9.03
N ILE A 180 6.78 19.53 -9.73
CA ILE A 180 6.04 20.75 -10.07
C ILE A 180 5.93 20.90 -11.59
N MET A 181 4.70 21.07 -12.09
CA MET A 181 4.42 21.50 -13.46
C MET A 181 3.81 22.90 -13.44
N GLY A 182 4.35 23.82 -14.24
CA GLY A 182 3.75 25.14 -14.41
C GLY A 182 2.64 25.12 -15.46
N VAL A 183 1.58 25.90 -15.25
CA VAL A 183 0.49 26.12 -16.20
C VAL A 183 0.26 27.62 -16.35
N LEU A 184 0.51 28.18 -17.54
CA LEU A 184 0.22 29.58 -17.85
C LEU A 184 -1.20 29.75 -18.38
N THR A 185 -2.03 30.54 -17.69
CA THR A 185 -3.40 30.90 -18.09
C THR A 185 -3.48 32.35 -18.61
N HIS A 186 -4.68 32.80 -19.01
CA HIS A 186 -4.97 34.19 -19.47
C HIS A 186 -4.08 34.69 -20.64
N LEU A 187 -3.74 33.78 -21.56
CA LEU A 187 -2.97 34.10 -22.75
C LEU A 187 -3.78 34.81 -23.85
N ASP A 188 -5.11 34.74 -23.75
CA ASP A 188 -6.10 35.50 -24.52
C ASP A 188 -6.06 37.01 -24.26
N SER A 189 -5.70 37.44 -23.04
CA SER A 189 -5.53 38.86 -22.69
C SER A 189 -4.47 39.58 -23.55
N PHE A 190 -3.60 38.85 -24.26
CA PHE A 190 -2.56 39.43 -25.11
C PHE A 190 -3.00 39.66 -26.55
N LYS A 191 -3.52 40.86 -26.84
CA LYS A 191 -3.80 41.33 -28.21
C LYS A 191 -2.59 41.29 -29.18
N ASN A 192 -1.36 41.20 -28.65
CA ASN A 192 -0.12 41.30 -29.43
C ASN A 192 0.74 40.03 -29.36
N ASN A 193 0.81 39.29 -30.47
CA ASN A 193 1.62 38.06 -30.58
C ASN A 193 3.13 38.26 -30.27
N LYS A 194 3.69 39.45 -30.58
CA LYS A 194 5.10 39.76 -30.27
C LYS A 194 5.34 39.95 -28.76
N THR A 195 4.38 40.48 -28.00
CA THR A 195 4.52 40.59 -26.54
C THR A 195 4.25 39.24 -25.86
N LEU A 196 3.21 38.51 -26.27
CA LEU A 196 2.94 37.15 -25.78
C LEU A 196 4.16 36.22 -25.88
N ARG A 197 4.88 36.23 -27.03
CA ARG A 197 6.10 35.43 -27.21
C ARG A 197 7.24 35.87 -26.28
N LYS A 198 7.38 37.18 -26.00
CA LYS A 198 8.35 37.70 -25.03
C LYS A 198 7.97 37.31 -23.60
N THR A 199 6.73 37.54 -23.18
CA THR A 199 6.23 37.20 -21.84
C THR A 199 6.34 35.72 -21.55
N LYS A 200 5.90 34.84 -22.47
CA LYS A 200 6.10 33.38 -22.34
C LYS A 200 7.58 33.01 -22.13
N LYS A 201 8.52 33.64 -22.86
CA LYS A 201 9.96 33.40 -22.68
C LYS A 201 10.46 33.90 -21.31
N THR A 202 10.08 35.09 -20.88
CA THR A 202 10.47 35.67 -19.59
C THR A 202 9.95 34.84 -18.41
N LEU A 203 8.65 34.51 -18.40
CA LEU A 203 8.05 33.70 -17.35
C LEU A 203 8.64 32.28 -17.32
N LYS A 204 8.93 31.68 -18.48
CA LYS A 204 9.62 30.39 -18.58
C LYS A 204 11.03 30.40 -17.98
N HIS A 205 11.84 31.41 -18.28
CA HIS A 205 13.17 31.55 -17.65
C HIS A 205 13.06 31.84 -16.14
N ARG A 206 12.05 32.59 -15.70
CA ARG A 206 11.81 32.85 -14.28
C ARG A 206 11.38 31.59 -13.52
N PHE A 207 10.48 30.78 -14.11
CA PHE A 207 10.08 29.48 -13.58
C PHE A 207 11.29 28.55 -13.42
N TRP A 208 12.14 28.47 -14.46
CA TRP A 208 13.37 27.67 -14.43
C TRP A 208 14.40 28.12 -13.38
N THR A 209 14.43 29.40 -12.98
CA THR A 209 15.36 29.89 -11.93
C THR A 209 14.87 29.65 -10.50
N GLU A 210 13.61 29.23 -10.29
CA GLU A 210 13.04 29.00 -8.95
C GLU A 210 12.55 27.56 -8.72
N VAL A 211 12.33 26.79 -9.80
CA VAL A 211 11.95 25.36 -9.76
C VAL A 211 13.17 24.51 -10.11
N TYR A 212 13.43 24.27 -11.39
CA TYR A 212 14.70 23.74 -11.90
C TYR A 212 14.84 24.02 -13.39
N GLN A 213 16.07 24.05 -13.88
CA GLN A 213 16.37 24.31 -15.29
C GLN A 213 15.76 23.22 -16.17
N GLY A 214 14.87 23.60 -17.10
CA GLY A 214 14.17 22.66 -17.98
C GLY A 214 12.84 22.12 -17.45
N ALA A 215 12.35 22.62 -16.29
CA ALA A 215 11.02 22.28 -15.78
C ALA A 215 9.91 22.51 -16.82
N LYS A 216 8.85 21.69 -16.76
CA LYS A 216 7.76 21.69 -17.74
C LYS A 216 6.79 22.83 -17.45
N LEU A 217 6.41 23.54 -18.51
CA LEU A 217 5.53 24.70 -18.47
C LEU A 217 4.54 24.60 -19.63
N PHE A 218 3.27 24.41 -19.28
CA PHE A 218 2.15 24.34 -20.20
C PHE A 218 1.59 25.74 -20.45
N TYR A 219 0.85 25.87 -21.55
CA TYR A 219 0.17 27.08 -21.93
C TYR A 219 -1.28 26.69 -22.19
N LEU A 220 -2.21 27.34 -21.48
CA LEU A 220 -3.63 27.25 -21.76
C LEU A 220 -4.07 28.55 -22.44
N SER A 221 -4.65 28.40 -23.62
CA SER A 221 -5.27 29.46 -24.40
C SER A 221 -6.55 29.97 -23.70
N GLY A 222 -7.29 30.86 -24.37
CA GLY A 222 -8.54 31.39 -23.81
C GLY A 222 -9.59 30.31 -23.55
N MET A 223 -10.51 30.61 -22.63
CA MET A 223 -11.65 29.74 -22.33
C MET A 223 -12.72 29.82 -23.42
N VAL A 224 -13.42 28.72 -23.68
CA VAL A 224 -14.55 28.63 -24.61
C VAL A 224 -15.71 27.96 -23.87
N TYR A 225 -16.86 28.64 -23.80
CA TYR A 225 -18.02 28.22 -22.98
C TYR A 225 -17.67 27.87 -21.51
N GLY A 226 -16.70 28.58 -20.91
CA GLY A 226 -16.23 28.35 -19.54
C GLY A 226 -15.26 27.16 -19.36
N GLU A 227 -14.95 26.43 -20.44
CA GLU A 227 -13.99 25.31 -20.45
C GLU A 227 -12.68 25.72 -21.14
N TYR A 228 -11.55 25.09 -20.77
CA TYR A 228 -10.29 25.23 -21.51
C TYR A 228 -10.27 24.37 -22.78
N GLN A 229 -9.43 24.70 -23.76
CA GLN A 229 -9.36 23.96 -25.01
C GLN A 229 -8.96 22.49 -24.79
N THR A 230 -9.85 21.57 -25.18
CA THR A 230 -9.75 20.12 -24.90
C THR A 230 -8.41 19.50 -25.31
N GLN A 231 -7.83 19.92 -26.44
CA GLN A 231 -6.54 19.41 -26.91
C GLN A 231 -5.36 19.85 -26.03
N GLU A 232 -5.40 21.05 -25.44
CA GLU A 232 -4.36 21.52 -24.50
C GLU A 232 -4.47 20.77 -23.16
N VAL A 233 -5.70 20.58 -22.67
CA VAL A 233 -6.01 19.82 -21.44
C VAL A 233 -5.66 18.34 -21.60
N LYS A 234 -5.96 17.72 -22.75
CA LYS A 234 -5.60 16.34 -23.09
C LYS A 234 -4.08 16.14 -23.14
N ASN A 235 -3.35 17.12 -23.65
CA ASN A 235 -1.88 17.12 -23.61
C ASN A 235 -1.35 17.20 -22.16
N LEU A 236 -1.91 18.07 -21.32
CA LEU A 236 -1.55 18.14 -19.89
C LEU A 236 -1.85 16.81 -19.18
N GLY A 237 -3.05 16.24 -19.37
CA GLY A 237 -3.45 14.94 -18.82
C GLY A 237 -2.49 13.81 -19.20
N ARG A 238 -2.06 13.74 -20.47
CA ARG A 238 -1.05 12.77 -20.93
C ARG A 238 0.27 12.88 -20.17
N PHE A 239 0.73 14.09 -19.84
CA PHE A 239 1.97 14.27 -19.07
C PHE A 239 1.80 13.89 -17.60
N ILE A 240 0.62 14.12 -17.02
CA ILE A 240 0.28 13.71 -15.65
C ILE A 240 0.31 12.16 -15.56
N SER A 241 -0.45 11.46 -16.41
CA SER A 241 -0.59 10.00 -16.36
C SER A 241 0.74 9.24 -16.49
N VAL A 242 1.72 9.79 -17.21
CA VAL A 242 3.03 9.16 -17.48
C VAL A 242 4.10 9.53 -16.44
N MET A 243 3.86 10.49 -15.53
CA MET A 243 4.92 11.01 -14.65
C MET A 243 5.40 9.98 -13.61
N LYS A 244 6.71 9.91 -13.35
CA LYS A 244 7.27 9.22 -12.19
C LYS A 244 7.55 10.20 -11.06
N PHE A 245 7.02 9.90 -9.88
CA PHE A 245 7.22 10.66 -8.64
C PHE A 245 8.56 10.25 -8.00
N HIS A 246 8.86 10.82 -6.84
CA HIS A 246 10.06 10.48 -6.07
C HIS A 246 9.66 10.54 -4.59
N PRO A 247 9.84 9.47 -3.81
CA PRO A 247 9.44 9.45 -2.40
C PRO A 247 10.11 10.58 -1.62
N LEU A 248 9.30 11.37 -0.89
CA LEU A 248 9.82 12.37 0.04
C LEU A 248 10.03 11.72 1.42
N VAL A 249 11.18 11.97 2.06
CA VAL A 249 11.59 11.33 3.32
C VAL A 249 10.56 11.49 4.45
N TRP A 250 9.84 12.62 4.49
CA TRP A 250 8.75 12.82 5.46
C TRP A 250 7.55 11.89 5.16
N GLN A 251 7.17 11.77 3.89
CA GLN A 251 6.06 10.93 3.44
C GLN A 251 6.37 9.44 3.60
N THR A 252 7.61 8.99 3.38
CA THR A 252 8.00 7.59 3.59
C THR A 252 8.13 7.17 5.03
N ASN A 253 8.16 8.11 5.99
CA ASN A 253 8.45 7.82 7.40
C ASN A 253 7.24 7.93 8.32
N HIS A 254 6.17 8.61 7.88
CA HIS A 254 4.95 8.81 8.67
C HIS A 254 3.74 8.28 7.90
N PRO A 255 2.74 7.66 8.56
CA PRO A 255 1.47 7.36 7.92
C PRO A 255 0.65 8.65 7.87
N TYR A 256 -0.08 8.86 6.77
CA TYR A 256 -1.01 9.99 6.65
C TYR A 256 -2.13 9.67 5.68
N PHE A 257 -3.26 10.36 5.80
CA PHE A 257 -4.26 10.38 4.75
C PHE A 257 -4.87 11.77 4.56
N LEU A 258 -5.42 11.97 3.38
CA LEU A 258 -6.30 13.07 3.06
C LEU A 258 -7.72 12.55 3.23
N VAL A 259 -8.56 13.26 3.97
CA VAL A 259 -9.94 12.83 4.24
C VAL A 259 -10.79 13.14 3.02
N ASP A 260 -11.43 12.11 2.46
CA ASP A 260 -12.38 12.24 1.35
C ASP A 260 -13.80 12.54 1.86
N ARG A 261 -14.23 11.94 2.98
CA ARG A 261 -15.55 12.11 3.61
C ARG A 261 -15.41 12.22 5.13
N MET A 262 -16.20 13.10 5.75
CA MET A 262 -16.26 13.30 7.20
C MET A 262 -17.72 13.18 7.67
N GLU A 263 -17.95 12.49 8.77
CA GLU A 263 -19.27 12.27 9.36
C GLU A 263 -19.26 12.46 10.87
N ASP A 264 -20.34 13.01 11.41
CA ASP A 264 -20.58 13.14 12.83
C ASP A 264 -21.42 11.95 13.32
N LEU A 265 -20.87 11.17 14.26
CA LEU A 265 -21.51 10.00 14.87
C LEU A 265 -22.16 10.32 16.22
N THR A 266 -22.15 11.59 16.64
CA THR A 266 -22.58 11.98 17.99
C THR A 266 -24.09 11.85 18.16
N ASP A 267 -24.53 11.16 19.23
CA ASP A 267 -25.94 10.95 19.55
C ASP A 267 -26.75 12.28 19.48
N PRO A 268 -27.83 12.35 18.68
CA PRO A 268 -28.59 13.59 18.50
C PRO A 268 -29.26 14.06 19.79
N GLU A 269 -29.57 13.15 20.73
CA GLU A 269 -30.07 13.54 22.06
C GLU A 269 -29.02 14.30 22.88
N ARG A 270 -27.73 13.92 22.81
CA ARG A 270 -26.63 14.62 23.50
C ARG A 270 -26.39 16.00 22.87
N LEU A 271 -26.49 16.11 21.55
CA LEU A 271 -26.45 17.41 20.86
C LEU A 271 -27.64 18.31 21.24
N ARG A 272 -28.79 17.72 21.59
CA ARG A 272 -29.99 18.44 22.05
C ARG A 272 -29.91 18.90 23.51
N THR A 273 -29.18 18.21 24.39
CA THR A 273 -28.92 18.67 25.75
C THR A 273 -27.79 19.70 25.77
N ASP A 274 -26.66 19.38 25.14
CA ASP A 274 -25.42 20.13 25.22
C ASP A 274 -24.82 20.35 23.82
N PRO A 275 -25.23 21.41 23.09
CA PRO A 275 -24.78 21.66 21.72
C PRO A 275 -23.29 22.02 21.60
N LYS A 276 -22.60 22.16 22.73
CA LYS A 276 -21.14 22.38 22.86
C LYS A 276 -20.37 21.15 23.31
N ASN A 277 -21.02 19.99 23.43
CA ASN A 277 -20.33 18.74 23.75
C ASN A 277 -19.30 18.40 22.65
N ASP A 278 -18.17 17.82 23.05
CA ASP A 278 -17.20 17.29 22.09
C ASP A 278 -17.80 16.11 21.32
N ARG A 279 -17.41 15.97 20.06
CA ARG A 279 -18.07 15.11 19.09
C ARG A 279 -17.25 13.87 18.77
N THR A 280 -17.94 12.83 18.33
CA THR A 280 -17.36 11.59 17.81
C THR A 280 -17.44 11.62 16.29
N VAL A 281 -16.30 11.62 15.61
CA VAL A 281 -16.23 11.87 14.16
C VAL A 281 -15.57 10.68 13.46
N SER A 282 -16.19 10.17 12.38
CA SER A 282 -15.53 9.25 11.45
C SER A 282 -14.97 9.98 10.24
N LEU A 283 -13.70 9.72 9.94
CA LEU A 283 -12.96 10.26 8.81
C LEU A 283 -12.62 9.13 7.84
N TYR A 284 -13.01 9.27 6.58
CA TYR A 284 -12.80 8.27 5.53
C TYR A 284 -11.74 8.75 4.54
N GLY A 285 -10.84 7.87 4.09
CA GLY A 285 -9.88 8.21 3.05
C GLY A 285 -8.85 7.11 2.74
N TYR A 286 -8.06 7.32 1.70
CA TYR A 286 -6.97 6.40 1.32
C TYR A 286 -5.70 6.63 2.16
N LEU A 287 -5.19 5.57 2.78
CA LEU A 287 -3.94 5.63 3.54
C LEU A 287 -2.71 5.79 2.64
N ARG A 288 -1.75 6.62 3.07
CA ARG A 288 -0.53 7.00 2.35
C ARG A 288 0.68 6.99 3.29
N GLY A 289 1.87 6.93 2.69
CA GLY A 289 3.13 6.91 3.44
C GLY A 289 3.45 5.53 3.98
N THR A 290 3.54 5.40 5.31
CA THR A 290 3.74 4.10 5.97
C THR A 290 2.42 3.42 6.33
N HIS A 291 2.52 2.21 6.85
CA HIS A 291 1.44 1.53 7.55
C HIS A 291 0.97 2.34 8.77
N MET A 292 -0.32 2.29 9.08
CA MET A 292 -0.94 2.91 10.25
C MET A 292 -1.29 1.83 11.28
N LYS A 293 -1.06 2.10 12.57
CA LYS A 293 -1.44 1.17 13.65
C LYS A 293 -2.79 1.58 14.25
N ASN A 294 -3.61 0.60 14.65
CA ASN A 294 -4.79 0.89 15.47
C ASN A 294 -4.35 1.52 16.80
N GLN A 295 -5.19 2.36 17.39
CA GLN A 295 -4.88 3.18 18.58
C GLN A 295 -3.61 4.05 18.43
N GLY A 296 -3.32 4.49 17.20
CA GLY A 296 -2.27 5.48 16.93
C GLY A 296 -2.61 6.87 17.47
N GLN A 297 -1.58 7.65 17.83
CA GLN A 297 -1.72 9.09 18.01
C GLN A 297 -1.64 9.81 16.65
N VAL A 298 -2.53 10.78 16.45
CA VAL A 298 -2.71 11.46 15.17
C VAL A 298 -2.81 12.97 15.36
N HIS A 299 -2.31 13.75 14.40
CA HIS A 299 -2.49 15.20 14.35
C HIS A 299 -3.39 15.58 13.18
N ILE A 300 -4.41 16.39 13.45
CA ILE A 300 -5.22 17.06 12.43
C ILE A 300 -4.76 18.53 12.37
N PRO A 301 -4.06 18.97 11.29
CA PRO A 301 -3.44 20.29 11.23
C PRO A 301 -4.42 21.43 11.47
N GLY A 302 -4.28 22.09 12.62
CA GLY A 302 -5.12 23.23 13.02
C GLY A 302 -6.32 22.91 13.91
N VAL A 303 -6.57 21.62 14.19
CA VAL A 303 -7.58 21.20 15.19
C VAL A 303 -6.87 20.75 16.47
N GLY A 304 -6.02 19.73 16.41
CA GLY A 304 -5.37 19.18 17.61
C GLY A 304 -4.60 17.88 17.39
N ASP A 305 -4.00 17.40 18.48
CA ASP A 305 -3.51 16.04 18.62
C ASP A 305 -4.65 15.19 19.21
N PHE A 306 -4.91 14.01 18.63
CA PHE A 306 -5.96 13.09 19.04
C PHE A 306 -5.43 11.65 19.15
N HIS A 307 -6.20 10.80 19.80
CA HIS A 307 -6.02 9.35 19.79
C HIS A 307 -7.12 8.74 18.93
N VAL A 308 -6.75 7.80 18.06
CA VAL A 308 -7.72 7.02 17.28
C VAL A 308 -8.38 6.00 18.19
N THR A 309 -9.71 5.90 18.18
CA THR A 309 -10.42 4.87 18.95
C THR A 309 -10.49 3.56 18.21
N ASP A 310 -10.79 3.61 16.90
CA ASP A 310 -10.76 2.45 16.03
C ASP A 310 -10.46 2.81 14.56
N ILE A 311 -10.01 1.82 13.79
CA ILE A 311 -9.79 1.91 12.35
C ILE A 311 -10.41 0.68 11.70
N ASN A 312 -11.34 0.89 10.77
CA ASN A 312 -11.89 -0.16 9.93
C ASN A 312 -11.41 0.04 8.49
N PHE A 313 -11.00 -1.04 7.82
CA PHE A 313 -10.78 -1.01 6.37
C PHE A 313 -12.10 -1.22 5.64
N LEU A 314 -12.19 -0.68 4.43
CA LEU A 314 -13.40 -0.70 3.60
C LEU A 314 -13.05 -1.09 2.16
N PRO A 315 -14.00 -1.64 1.39
CA PRO A 315 -13.82 -1.83 -0.04
C PRO A 315 -13.54 -0.50 -0.74
N ASP A 316 -12.65 -0.55 -1.71
CA ASP A 316 -12.17 0.61 -2.47
C ASP A 316 -13.30 1.25 -3.31
N PRO A 317 -13.59 2.57 -3.20
CA PRO A 317 -14.58 3.23 -4.04
C PRO A 317 -14.10 3.53 -5.47
N CYS A 318 -12.82 3.34 -5.80
CA CYS A 318 -12.26 3.47 -7.15
C CYS A 318 -11.19 2.37 -7.43
N PRO A 319 -11.60 1.08 -7.48
CA PRO A 319 -10.68 -0.03 -7.73
C PRO A 319 -9.92 0.13 -9.04
N LEU A 320 -8.71 -0.47 -9.09
CA LEU A 320 -7.99 -0.60 -10.35
C LEU A 320 -8.62 -1.71 -11.19
N PRO A 321 -8.79 -1.54 -12.51
CA PRO A 321 -9.28 -2.61 -13.37
C PRO A 321 -8.17 -3.63 -13.66
N ASP A 322 -8.49 -4.90 -13.42
CA ASP A 322 -7.58 -6.02 -13.63
C ASP A 322 -6.99 -6.12 -15.05
N ALA A 323 -5.95 -6.95 -15.15
CA ALA A 323 -4.95 -6.97 -16.21
C ALA A 323 -5.43 -7.48 -17.60
N GLN A 324 -6.61 -7.07 -18.07
CA GLN A 324 -7.04 -7.30 -19.45
C GLN A 324 -6.02 -6.72 -20.45
N LYS A 325 -5.59 -7.55 -21.41
CA LYS A 325 -4.47 -7.34 -22.35
C LYS A 325 -4.51 -6.04 -23.21
N LYS A 326 -5.62 -5.29 -23.22
CA LYS A 326 -5.78 -4.03 -23.99
C LYS A 326 -5.14 -2.84 -23.25
N ARG A 327 -4.32 -2.04 -23.96
CA ARG A 327 -3.59 -0.87 -23.43
C ARG A 327 -4.47 0.36 -23.11
N ALA A 328 -5.72 0.37 -23.53
CA ALA A 328 -6.67 1.45 -23.27
C ALA A 328 -7.54 1.15 -22.04
N LEU A 329 -8.02 2.22 -21.39
CA LEU A 329 -9.01 2.16 -20.31
C LEU A 329 -10.42 2.22 -20.92
N ASN A 330 -11.29 1.26 -20.59
CA ASN A 330 -12.69 1.23 -21.05
C ASN A 330 -13.51 2.38 -20.43
N GLU A 331 -14.78 2.51 -20.79
CA GLU A 331 -15.60 3.63 -20.32
C GLU A 331 -16.25 3.35 -18.96
N LYS A 332 -16.62 2.09 -18.69
CA LYS A 332 -17.03 1.61 -17.36
C LYS A 332 -15.93 1.75 -16.30
N GLU A 333 -14.67 1.64 -16.71
CA GLU A 333 -13.48 1.69 -15.85
C GLU A 333 -13.09 3.13 -15.43
N ARG A 334 -13.77 4.17 -15.95
CA ARG A 334 -13.47 5.59 -15.68
C ARG A 334 -14.23 6.10 -14.46
N LEU A 335 -14.02 5.43 -13.33
CA LEU A 335 -14.66 5.76 -12.06
C LEU A 335 -14.24 7.15 -11.55
N LEU A 336 -15.17 7.81 -10.86
CA LEU A 336 -15.06 9.14 -10.29
C LEU A 336 -15.64 9.09 -8.87
N TYR A 337 -14.82 9.40 -7.87
CA TYR A 337 -15.22 9.46 -6.47
C TYR A 337 -14.89 10.85 -5.89
N ALA A 338 -15.94 11.56 -5.49
CA ALA A 338 -15.84 12.89 -4.91
C ALA A 338 -17.05 13.15 -3.99
N PRO A 339 -17.10 12.53 -2.79
CA PRO A 339 -18.30 12.54 -1.94
C PRO A 339 -18.66 13.93 -1.42
N MET A 340 -17.70 14.87 -1.36
CA MET A 340 -17.93 16.29 -1.01
C MET A 340 -18.33 17.16 -2.21
N ALA A 341 -18.39 16.65 -3.44
CA ALA A 341 -18.67 17.43 -4.65
C ALA A 341 -19.92 16.93 -5.39
N GLY A 342 -20.48 17.79 -6.25
CA GLY A 342 -21.70 17.50 -7.03
C GLY A 342 -21.51 16.48 -8.15
N VAL A 343 -21.35 15.20 -7.81
CA VAL A 343 -21.25 14.10 -8.78
C VAL A 343 -22.64 13.79 -9.35
N GLY A 344 -22.78 13.88 -10.67
CA GLY A 344 -24.07 13.63 -11.35
C GLY A 344 -25.19 14.63 -11.04
N GLY A 345 -24.87 15.73 -10.32
CA GLY A 345 -25.87 16.69 -9.82
C GLY A 345 -26.34 16.44 -8.39
N LEU A 346 -25.86 15.40 -7.70
CA LEU A 346 -26.13 15.21 -6.26
C LEU A 346 -25.01 15.81 -5.42
N VAL A 347 -25.35 16.78 -4.56
CA VAL A 347 -24.45 17.37 -3.55
C VAL A 347 -24.89 16.89 -2.17
N TYR A 348 -23.99 16.20 -1.47
CA TYR A 348 -24.20 15.77 -0.09
C TYR A 348 -23.74 16.85 0.87
N ASP A 349 -24.66 17.35 1.69
CA ASP A 349 -24.38 18.09 2.92
C ASP A 349 -24.64 17.17 4.13
N LYS A 350 -24.31 17.60 5.35
CA LYS A 350 -24.35 16.78 6.57
C LYS A 350 -25.73 16.18 6.85
N ASP A 351 -26.76 17.00 6.70
CA ASP A 351 -28.14 16.68 7.08
C ASP A 351 -29.10 16.60 5.88
N ALA A 352 -28.60 16.84 4.65
CA ALA A 352 -29.43 17.00 3.45
C ALA A 352 -28.69 16.61 2.16
N VAL A 353 -29.45 16.17 1.14
CA VAL A 353 -28.94 15.94 -0.21
C VAL A 353 -29.62 16.90 -1.17
N TYR A 354 -28.83 17.76 -1.81
CA TYR A 354 -29.30 18.68 -2.85
C TYR A 354 -29.16 18.02 -4.23
N ILE A 355 -30.17 18.19 -5.10
CA ILE A 355 -30.22 17.56 -6.42
C ILE A 355 -30.44 18.63 -7.50
N ASP A 356 -29.40 18.89 -8.29
CA ASP A 356 -29.42 19.81 -9.43
C ASP A 356 -30.20 19.20 -10.61
N LEU A 357 -31.53 19.33 -10.57
CA LEU A 357 -32.40 18.99 -11.70
C LEU A 357 -32.09 19.91 -12.91
N PRO A 358 -31.69 19.38 -14.08
CA PRO A 358 -31.41 20.22 -15.24
C PRO A 358 -32.71 20.85 -15.75
N ALA A 359 -32.66 22.14 -16.10
CA ALA A 359 -33.82 23.02 -16.32
C ALA A 359 -34.93 22.47 -17.23
N ASN A 360 -34.62 21.55 -18.16
CA ASN A 360 -35.60 20.85 -18.98
C ASN A 360 -36.69 20.11 -18.16
N TYR A 361 -36.39 19.67 -16.94
CA TYR A 361 -37.38 19.06 -16.03
C TYR A 361 -38.27 20.09 -15.34
N ILE A 362 -37.75 21.28 -15.02
CA ILE A 362 -38.51 22.36 -14.36
C ILE A 362 -39.60 22.85 -15.32
N ASN A 363 -39.25 23.03 -16.61
CA ASN A 363 -40.21 23.39 -17.65
C ASN A 363 -41.32 22.33 -17.87
N GLN A 364 -41.08 21.06 -17.49
CA GLN A 364 -42.11 20.01 -17.53
C GLN A 364 -43.04 20.02 -16.30
N GLN A 365 -42.73 20.81 -15.27
CA GLN A 365 -43.62 21.04 -14.11
C GLN A 365 -44.52 22.27 -14.32
N GLU A 366 -44.10 23.26 -15.12
CA GLU A 366 -44.98 24.36 -15.56
C GLU A 366 -46.04 23.92 -16.58
N GLU A 367 -45.78 22.86 -17.36
CA GLU A 367 -46.84 22.11 -18.03
C GLU A 367 -47.64 21.30 -16.99
N VAL A 368 -48.77 21.85 -16.52
CA VAL A 368 -49.67 21.17 -15.59
C VAL A 368 -50.28 19.93 -16.26
N ARG A 369 -49.69 18.77 -15.98
CA ARG A 369 -50.16 17.45 -16.40
C ARG A 369 -50.89 16.81 -15.20
N PRO A 370 -52.01 16.08 -15.39
CA PRO A 370 -52.80 15.54 -14.28
C PRO A 370 -52.02 14.55 -13.37
N THR A 371 -50.87 14.05 -13.83
CA THR A 371 -49.95 13.24 -13.02
C THR A 371 -49.20 14.03 -11.94
N THR A 372 -48.90 15.32 -12.14
CA THR A 372 -48.21 16.13 -11.11
C THR A 372 -49.16 16.53 -9.99
N GLU A 373 -50.40 16.91 -10.31
CA GLU A 373 -51.47 17.18 -9.33
C GLU A 373 -51.73 15.95 -8.45
N LEU A 374 -51.78 14.75 -9.03
CA LEU A 374 -51.95 13.50 -8.28
C LEU A 374 -50.78 13.25 -7.32
N VAL A 375 -49.53 13.39 -7.78
CA VAL A 375 -48.33 13.23 -6.92
C VAL A 375 -48.30 14.26 -5.79
N GLN A 376 -48.66 15.52 -6.07
CA GLN A 376 -48.73 16.55 -5.03
C GLN A 376 -49.84 16.24 -4.01
N SER A 377 -51.01 15.79 -4.46
CA SER A 377 -52.10 15.36 -3.57
C SER A 377 -51.73 14.16 -2.69
N LEU A 378 -50.81 13.30 -3.13
CA LEU A 378 -50.28 12.19 -2.33
C LEU A 378 -49.31 12.72 -1.26
N ILE A 379 -48.37 13.59 -1.64
CA ILE A 379 -47.39 14.23 -0.74
C ILE A 379 -48.07 15.00 0.40
N ASP A 380 -49.13 15.75 0.08
CA ASP A 380 -49.90 16.54 1.06
C ASP A 380 -50.71 15.66 2.03
N THR A 381 -50.89 14.35 1.76
CA THR A 381 -51.71 13.48 2.62
C THR A 381 -50.92 12.78 3.73
N HIS A 382 -50.72 13.50 4.84
CA HIS A 382 -50.09 13.02 6.09
C HIS A 382 -50.83 11.89 6.85
N THR A 383 -51.73 11.14 6.20
CA THR A 383 -52.45 9.99 6.79
C THR A 383 -52.40 8.81 5.84
N THR A 384 -52.00 7.63 6.34
CA THR A 384 -51.92 6.41 5.52
C THR A 384 -53.27 6.06 4.91
N LEU A 385 -53.24 5.39 3.76
CA LEU A 385 -54.45 4.96 3.07
C LEU A 385 -55.30 4.04 3.96
N ASP A 386 -54.68 3.17 4.75
CA ASP A 386 -55.37 2.26 5.67
C ASP A 386 -56.15 3.03 6.75
N VAL A 387 -55.58 4.12 7.28
CA VAL A 387 -56.26 4.98 8.25
C VAL A 387 -57.38 5.81 7.61
N LYS A 388 -57.33 6.07 6.29
CA LYS A 388 -58.48 6.62 5.54
C LYS A 388 -59.55 5.55 5.32
N ILE A 389 -59.16 4.35 4.86
CA ILE A 389 -60.05 3.22 4.56
C ILE A 389 -60.79 2.74 5.83
N ALA A 390 -60.09 2.61 6.97
CA ALA A 390 -60.70 2.29 8.26
C ALA A 390 -61.62 3.39 8.83
N LYS A 391 -61.61 4.60 8.25
CA LYS A 391 -62.57 5.68 8.52
C LYS A 391 -63.64 5.83 7.43
N SER A 392 -63.50 5.12 6.31
CA SER A 392 -64.43 5.18 5.17
C SER A 392 -65.64 4.30 5.43
N LYS A 393 -66.71 4.94 5.88
CA LYS A 393 -68.03 4.35 6.10
C LYS A 393 -68.70 3.99 4.77
N MET A 394 -68.92 2.70 4.52
CA MET A 394 -69.63 2.21 3.33
C MET A 394 -71.11 1.95 3.64
N SER A 395 -72.01 2.44 2.78
CA SER A 395 -73.43 2.06 2.76
C SER A 395 -73.71 1.22 1.52
N VAL A 396 -74.28 0.02 1.71
CA VAL A 396 -74.54 -0.94 0.63
C VAL A 396 -75.76 -0.52 -0.19
N PHE A 397 -76.75 0.10 0.46
CA PHE A 397 -77.93 0.69 -0.16
C PHE A 397 -78.11 2.15 0.30
N LYS A 398 -78.83 2.95 -0.49
CA LYS A 398 -78.98 4.41 -0.28
C LYS A 398 -79.49 4.80 1.11
N ASP A 399 -80.35 3.96 1.69
CA ASP A 399 -80.98 4.18 3.00
C ASP A 399 -80.48 3.21 4.09
N SER A 400 -79.38 2.49 3.84
CA SER A 400 -78.81 1.51 4.78
C SER A 400 -77.85 2.13 5.80
N THR A 401 -77.78 1.54 7.01
CA THR A 401 -76.79 1.87 8.03
C THR A 401 -75.37 1.67 7.51
N THR A 402 -74.49 2.65 7.76
CA THR A 402 -73.09 2.56 7.34
C THR A 402 -72.30 1.54 8.17
N LEU A 403 -71.47 0.76 7.49
CA LEU A 403 -70.58 -0.22 8.11
C LEU A 403 -69.21 0.40 8.40
N ASP A 404 -68.67 0.10 9.59
CA ASP A 404 -67.26 0.31 9.95
C ASP A 404 -66.53 -1.05 9.90
N SER A 405 -65.25 -1.05 9.50
CA SER A 405 -64.44 -2.28 9.40
C SER A 405 -64.33 -3.06 10.72
N THR A 406 -64.36 -2.35 11.86
CA THR A 406 -64.30 -2.94 13.21
C THR A 406 -65.52 -3.77 13.61
N GLY A 407 -66.54 -3.88 12.73
CA GLY A 407 -67.67 -4.79 12.91
C GLY A 407 -67.36 -6.26 12.59
N PHE A 408 -66.45 -6.54 11.66
CA PHE A 408 -66.25 -7.91 11.14
C PHE A 408 -65.56 -8.86 12.14
N ASP A 409 -64.55 -8.38 12.89
CA ASP A 409 -63.74 -9.24 13.77
C ASP A 409 -64.48 -9.82 14.99
N LYS A 410 -65.73 -9.40 15.24
CA LYS A 410 -66.51 -9.79 16.43
C LYS A 410 -67.49 -10.94 16.21
N GLN A 411 -67.67 -11.43 14.99
CA GLN A 411 -68.62 -12.52 14.70
C GLN A 411 -68.01 -13.92 14.55
N ASN A 412 -66.69 -14.06 14.58
CA ASN A 412 -66.02 -15.33 14.27
C ASN A 412 -65.65 -16.18 15.52
N ARG A 413 -66.43 -16.07 16.61
CA ARG A 413 -66.26 -16.91 17.81
C ARG A 413 -67.58 -17.20 18.51
N LEU A 414 -67.99 -18.47 18.41
CA LEU A 414 -69.20 -19.09 18.99
C LEU A 414 -70.54 -18.55 18.47
N ASP A 415 -71.23 -19.38 17.69
CA ASP A 415 -72.32 -20.13 18.31
C ASP A 415 -72.49 -21.51 17.64
N CYS A 416 -73.14 -22.46 18.32
CA CYS A 416 -73.38 -23.80 17.78
C CYS A 416 -74.81 -24.29 18.05
N HIS A 417 -75.55 -24.63 16.99
CA HIS A 417 -76.95 -25.03 17.11
C HIS A 417 -77.11 -26.41 17.76
N GLN A 418 -78.04 -26.50 18.71
CA GLN A 418 -78.35 -27.74 19.42
C GLN A 418 -79.23 -28.67 18.58
N VAL A 419 -79.04 -29.98 18.73
CA VAL A 419 -79.70 -31.02 17.93
C VAL A 419 -80.10 -32.20 18.84
N GLU A 420 -81.36 -32.63 18.79
CA GLU A 420 -81.85 -33.80 19.51
C GLU A 420 -82.28 -34.94 18.56
N ASP A 421 -82.16 -36.19 19.04
CA ASP A 421 -82.51 -37.40 18.28
C ASP A 421 -83.89 -37.93 18.69
N VAL A 422 -84.92 -37.67 17.87
CA VAL A 422 -86.30 -38.12 18.10
C VAL A 422 -86.53 -39.49 17.45
N TRP A 423 -87.25 -40.39 18.13
CA TRP A 423 -87.68 -41.67 17.58
C TRP A 423 -89.05 -41.55 16.92
N ASP A 424 -89.16 -41.93 15.64
CA ASP A 424 -90.43 -41.91 14.90
C ASP A 424 -91.12 -43.30 14.96
N PRO A 425 -92.31 -43.42 15.60
CA PRO A 425 -93.04 -44.69 15.68
C PRO A 425 -93.52 -45.23 14.33
N SER A 426 -93.65 -44.37 13.30
CA SER A 426 -94.21 -44.74 12.00
C SER A 426 -93.18 -45.38 11.05
N THR A 427 -91.89 -45.09 11.24
CA THR A 427 -90.80 -45.54 10.33
C THR A 427 -89.67 -46.31 11.02
N GLN A 428 -89.74 -46.51 12.34
CA GLN A 428 -88.76 -47.24 13.17
C GLN A 428 -87.29 -46.84 12.94
N ARG A 429 -87.03 -45.54 12.78
CA ARG A 429 -85.67 -44.97 12.79
C ARG A 429 -85.63 -43.72 13.67
N LYS A 430 -84.46 -43.45 14.26
CA LYS A 430 -84.16 -42.14 14.85
C LYS A 430 -83.94 -41.11 13.76
N ARG A 431 -84.39 -39.88 13.97
CA ARG A 431 -84.07 -38.72 13.13
C ARG A 431 -83.61 -37.55 14.01
N ARG A 432 -82.56 -36.88 13.57
CA ARG A 432 -82.08 -35.60 14.13
C ARG A 432 -83.16 -34.54 13.89
N LYS A 433 -83.54 -33.77 14.90
CA LYS A 433 -84.31 -32.52 14.74
C LYS A 433 -83.50 -31.36 15.29
N VAL A 434 -83.26 -30.36 14.44
CA VAL A 434 -82.74 -29.04 14.84
C VAL A 434 -83.93 -28.20 15.32
N ILE A 435 -83.75 -27.47 16.41
CA ILE A 435 -84.75 -26.53 16.94
C ILE A 435 -84.31 -25.13 16.54
N PHE A 436 -85.11 -24.48 15.71
CA PHE A 436 -85.05 -23.04 15.48
C PHE A 436 -86.07 -22.37 16.40
N ASN A 437 -85.68 -21.28 17.06
CA ASN A 437 -86.63 -20.40 17.72
C ASN A 437 -87.15 -19.40 16.68
N GLU A 438 -88.44 -19.42 16.41
CA GLU A 438 -89.10 -18.55 15.43
C GLU A 438 -89.66 -17.29 16.11
N ASP A 439 -89.29 -16.12 15.59
CA ASP A 439 -89.98 -14.81 15.66
C ASP A 439 -89.24 -13.88 14.66
N GLU A 440 -89.83 -13.17 13.69
CA GLU A 440 -91.21 -13.18 13.18
C GLU A 440 -91.26 -12.57 11.74
N SER A 441 -91.65 -13.35 10.71
CA SER A 441 -92.07 -12.91 9.34
C SER A 441 -91.08 -12.14 8.40
N GLY A 442 -91.12 -12.28 7.05
CA GLY A 442 -91.87 -13.17 6.16
C GLY A 442 -91.70 -12.85 4.65
N SER A 443 -92.25 -13.71 3.76
CA SER A 443 -92.33 -13.60 2.27
C SER A 443 -90.99 -13.78 1.49
N SER A 444 -90.71 -14.93 0.84
CA SER A 444 -91.22 -15.49 -0.45
C SER A 444 -90.42 -15.06 -1.70
N GLY A 445 -89.95 -15.93 -2.61
CA GLY A 445 -89.95 -17.42 -2.66
C GLY A 445 -90.11 -17.95 -4.10
N SER A 446 -89.44 -19.08 -4.41
CA SER A 446 -89.57 -19.95 -5.63
C SER A 446 -89.30 -19.34 -7.03
N ASP A 447 -88.77 -20.04 -8.03
CA ASP A 447 -87.99 -21.31 -8.18
C ASP A 447 -87.44 -21.32 -9.64
N ASP A 448 -86.37 -22.09 -9.93
CA ASP A 448 -85.90 -22.64 -11.24
C ASP A 448 -85.78 -21.70 -12.50
N ASP A 449 -85.01 -21.98 -13.56
CA ASP A 449 -84.37 -23.23 -14.04
C ASP A 449 -83.22 -22.95 -15.04
N SER A 450 -82.40 -23.98 -15.33
CA SER A 450 -81.69 -24.28 -16.60
C SER A 450 -80.56 -23.41 -17.21
N ASP A 451 -79.53 -24.13 -17.70
CA ASP A 451 -78.77 -24.04 -18.97
C ASP A 451 -77.79 -22.87 -19.33
N GLN A 452 -76.50 -23.12 -19.04
CA GLN A 452 -75.40 -23.49 -19.99
C GLN A 452 -74.94 -22.60 -21.18
N GLU A 453 -73.62 -22.77 -21.47
CA GLU A 453 -72.84 -22.50 -22.72
C GLU A 453 -71.97 -21.22 -22.84
N ASP A 454 -70.71 -21.49 -23.24
CA ASP A 454 -69.75 -20.71 -24.04
C ASP A 454 -69.10 -19.38 -23.55
N CYS A 455 -67.81 -19.10 -23.84
CA CYS A 455 -66.66 -19.98 -24.16
C CYS A 455 -65.31 -19.20 -24.10
N GLU A 456 -64.21 -19.89 -24.41
CA GLU A 456 -62.84 -19.40 -24.70
C GLU A 456 -62.00 -18.77 -23.54
N SER A 457 -60.77 -19.28 -23.42
CA SER A 457 -59.69 -18.78 -22.56
C SER A 457 -58.50 -18.36 -23.42
N ILE A 458 -57.96 -17.15 -23.24
CA ILE A 458 -56.73 -16.69 -23.90
C ILE A 458 -55.82 -15.97 -22.89
N ASP A 459 -54.71 -16.65 -22.59
CA ASP A 459 -53.31 -16.20 -22.49
C ASP A 459 -52.88 -14.97 -21.65
N GLU A 460 -52.09 -15.33 -20.62
CA GLU A 460 -50.74 -14.83 -20.27
C GLU A 460 -50.46 -13.45 -19.63
N ASP A 461 -49.39 -13.53 -18.82
CA ASP A 461 -48.43 -12.53 -18.34
C ASP A 461 -48.78 -11.39 -17.34
N SER A 462 -48.17 -11.52 -16.15
CA SER A 462 -47.06 -10.67 -15.64
C SER A 462 -47.07 -9.17 -16.00
N PRO A 463 -46.85 -8.24 -15.04
CA PRO A 463 -45.56 -8.23 -14.33
C PRO A 463 -45.47 -7.55 -12.94
N SER A 464 -44.23 -7.53 -12.42
CA SER A 464 -43.61 -6.44 -11.63
C SER A 464 -43.78 -6.33 -10.10
N PHE A 465 -42.65 -6.58 -9.43
CA PHE A 465 -42.09 -5.84 -8.28
C PHE A 465 -42.39 -4.32 -8.38
N GLN A 466 -42.67 -3.56 -7.30
CA GLN A 466 -41.79 -3.36 -6.15
C GLN A 466 -42.47 -2.85 -4.86
N VAL A 467 -41.89 -3.26 -3.72
CA VAL A 467 -41.74 -2.53 -2.44
C VAL A 467 -43.00 -2.02 -1.72
N ALA A 468 -43.28 -2.64 -0.56
CA ALA A 468 -43.77 -1.95 0.62
C ALA A 468 -42.60 -1.77 1.61
N GLN A 469 -42.47 -0.58 2.22
CA GLN A 469 -41.63 -0.38 3.40
C GLN A 469 -42.54 -0.14 4.61
N ALA A 470 -42.35 -0.92 5.67
CA ALA A 470 -43.18 -0.84 6.86
C ALA A 470 -42.80 0.34 7.75
N HIS A 471 -43.77 0.85 8.54
CA HIS A 471 -43.46 1.37 9.86
C HIS A 471 -44.53 1.01 10.89
N SER A 472 -44.04 0.58 12.05
CA SER A 472 -44.75 0.46 13.33
C SER A 472 -45.50 1.74 13.73
N GLY A 473 -46.55 1.70 14.54
CA GLY A 473 -47.06 0.61 15.38
C GLY A 473 -47.56 1.18 16.72
N GLN A 474 -48.02 0.33 17.65
CA GLN A 474 -48.47 0.80 18.97
C GLN A 474 -48.22 -0.23 20.09
N GLU A 475 -48.28 0.30 21.32
CA GLU A 475 -48.43 -0.37 22.62
C GLU A 475 -47.17 -0.86 23.34
N ARG A 476 -47.32 -0.98 24.67
CA ARG A 476 -46.30 -1.38 25.64
C ARG A 476 -46.99 -2.16 26.75
N ASN A 477 -46.42 -3.28 27.20
CA ASN A 477 -45.65 -3.28 28.44
C ASN A 477 -44.94 -4.63 28.70
N SER A 478 -44.01 -4.58 29.65
CA SER A 478 -43.25 -5.67 30.27
C SER A 478 -44.05 -6.95 30.59
N ALA A 479 -43.45 -8.15 30.65
CA ALA A 479 -42.06 -8.40 31.06
C ALA A 479 -41.36 -9.61 30.40
N ALA A 480 -40.04 -9.64 30.60
CA ALA A 480 -39.04 -10.62 30.19
C ALA A 480 -39.48 -12.09 29.99
N CYS A 481 -38.99 -12.67 28.89
CA CYS A 481 -38.77 -14.11 28.74
C CYS A 481 -37.42 -14.37 28.03
N VAL A 482 -36.80 -15.50 28.33
CA VAL A 482 -35.63 -16.04 27.60
C VAL A 482 -36.12 -16.84 26.39
N VAL A 483 -35.32 -16.91 25.32
CA VAL A 483 -35.62 -17.71 24.12
C VAL A 483 -34.50 -18.74 23.88
N PRO A 484 -34.79 -20.05 23.94
CA PRO A 484 -33.98 -21.08 23.29
C PRO A 484 -34.38 -21.27 21.83
N THR A 485 -33.50 -21.90 21.05
CA THR A 485 -33.62 -22.12 19.59
C THR A 485 -34.10 -23.55 19.27
N GLU A 486 -34.86 -23.73 18.18
CA GLU A 486 -34.96 -24.95 17.33
C GLU A 486 -35.75 -24.54 16.07
N GLU A 487 -35.22 -24.64 14.84
CA GLU A 487 -35.04 -25.82 13.95
C GLU A 487 -36.27 -26.23 13.12
N ILE A 488 -36.18 -26.03 11.79
CA ILE A 488 -36.88 -26.80 10.73
C ILE A 488 -36.02 -26.75 9.42
N PRO A 489 -36.24 -27.57 8.38
CA PRO A 489 -35.22 -28.55 7.98
C PRO A 489 -34.64 -28.38 6.56
N VAL A 490 -33.73 -29.27 6.18
CA VAL A 490 -33.21 -29.45 4.81
C VAL A 490 -33.71 -30.78 4.24
N LEU A 491 -33.97 -30.83 2.92
CA LEU A 491 -34.21 -32.04 2.15
C LEU A 491 -33.42 -31.99 0.83
N GLU A 492 -33.02 -33.17 0.37
CA GLU A 492 -32.25 -33.49 -0.84
C GLU A 492 -33.19 -33.64 -2.07
N MET A 493 -32.75 -33.85 -3.31
CA MET A 493 -31.38 -34.06 -3.83
C MET A 493 -31.08 -33.05 -4.98
N GLU A 494 -30.76 -33.29 -6.26
CA GLU A 494 -30.52 -34.45 -7.16
C GLU A 494 -29.32 -34.08 -8.08
N GLU A 495 -28.57 -35.05 -8.63
CA GLU A 495 -27.48 -34.82 -9.61
C GLU A 495 -27.92 -35.25 -11.03
N GLU A 496 -27.58 -34.48 -12.07
CA GLU A 496 -27.46 -35.03 -13.44
C GLU A 496 -26.26 -34.42 -14.20
N THR A 497 -25.58 -35.29 -14.95
CA THR A 497 -24.64 -34.91 -16.02
C THR A 497 -25.17 -35.44 -17.35
N PRO A 498 -24.84 -34.76 -18.46
CA PRO A 498 -24.54 -35.51 -19.68
C PRO A 498 -23.21 -35.10 -20.31
N ALA A 499 -22.67 -36.00 -21.14
CA ALA A 499 -21.42 -35.84 -21.86
C ALA A 499 -21.59 -36.16 -23.36
N PHE A 500 -20.51 -35.97 -24.13
CA PHE A 500 -20.30 -36.40 -25.52
C PHE A 500 -21.15 -35.78 -26.65
N ALA A 501 -20.44 -35.09 -27.56
CA ALA A 501 -20.50 -35.34 -29.00
C ALA A 501 -19.21 -34.82 -29.65
N ASP A 502 -18.50 -35.68 -30.41
CA ASP A 502 -17.32 -35.31 -31.21
C ASP A 502 -17.72 -34.74 -32.58
N SER A 503 -16.84 -33.95 -33.21
CA SER A 503 -16.80 -33.80 -34.67
C SER A 503 -15.43 -33.30 -35.20
N GLU A 504 -14.53 -34.26 -35.39
CA GLU A 504 -13.63 -34.44 -36.55
C GLU A 504 -12.58 -33.37 -36.97
N ASP A 505 -11.48 -33.88 -37.54
CA ASP A 505 -10.35 -33.14 -38.12
C ASP A 505 -10.65 -32.57 -39.52
N GLU A 506 -9.87 -31.58 -39.94
CA GLU A 506 -9.35 -31.58 -41.31
C GLU A 506 -7.98 -30.87 -41.40
N LEU A 507 -6.99 -31.58 -41.96
CA LEU A 507 -5.67 -31.05 -42.31
C LEU A 507 -5.68 -30.67 -43.80
N GLU A 508 -5.06 -29.55 -44.18
CA GLU A 508 -4.29 -29.54 -45.43
C GLU A 508 -3.24 -28.42 -45.49
N MET A 509 -2.32 -28.55 -46.45
CA MET A 509 -1.09 -27.77 -46.59
C MET A 509 -1.15 -26.77 -47.75
N SER A 510 -0.45 -25.62 -47.62
CA SER A 510 0.15 -24.87 -48.74
C SER A 510 1.12 -23.83 -48.14
N GLU A 511 2.43 -23.89 -48.37
CA GLU A 511 3.20 -23.62 -49.59
C GLU A 511 3.80 -22.20 -49.63
N ASN A 512 5.14 -22.17 -49.49
CA ASN A 512 6.10 -21.45 -50.33
C ASN A 512 6.27 -19.92 -50.33
N GLU A 513 7.46 -19.57 -50.85
CA GLU A 513 7.83 -18.37 -51.62
C GLU A 513 7.97 -16.99 -50.92
N ALA A 514 9.17 -16.77 -50.35
CA ALA A 514 10.28 -16.02 -50.98
C ALA A 514 10.09 -14.53 -51.41
N GLU A 515 11.09 -14.05 -52.16
CA GLU A 515 11.29 -12.72 -52.78
C GLU A 515 11.52 -11.50 -51.88
N VAL A 516 12.79 -11.10 -51.83
CA VAL A 516 13.29 -9.82 -51.31
C VAL A 516 13.45 -8.82 -52.45
N CYS A 517 13.13 -7.54 -52.21
CA CYS A 517 13.71 -6.40 -52.93
C CYS A 517 14.05 -5.32 -51.88
N SER A 518 15.31 -5.13 -51.45
CA SER A 518 16.54 -4.76 -52.18
C SER A 518 16.62 -3.27 -52.49
N ASP A 519 17.65 -2.60 -51.95
CA ASP A 519 18.56 -1.73 -52.72
C ASP A 519 19.86 -1.43 -51.92
N GLY A 520 21.05 -1.47 -52.56
CA GLY A 520 22.27 -0.79 -52.07
C GLY A 520 23.44 -1.57 -51.43
N GLU A 521 24.15 -2.39 -52.24
CA GLU A 521 25.64 -2.54 -52.33
C GLU A 521 26.47 -2.82 -51.03
N GLU A 522 27.03 -4.02 -50.81
CA GLU A 522 28.27 -4.64 -51.36
C GLU A 522 29.60 -4.17 -50.67
N GLU A 523 30.67 -4.97 -50.53
CA GLU A 523 31.21 -6.07 -51.37
C GLU A 523 31.95 -7.14 -50.51
N SER A 524 31.82 -8.44 -50.86
CA SER A 524 32.76 -9.62 -50.85
C SER A 524 33.85 -9.83 -49.74
N LEU A 525 34.46 -11.00 -49.47
CA LEU A 525 34.62 -12.37 -50.04
C LEU A 525 34.75 -13.38 -48.84
N GLU A 526 34.79 -14.71 -48.94
CA GLU A 526 34.21 -15.81 -49.77
C GLU A 526 34.82 -17.15 -49.24
N GLU A 527 34.50 -18.32 -49.80
CA GLU A 527 35.12 -19.66 -49.58
C GLU A 527 34.86 -20.39 -48.22
N ASP A 528 33.80 -21.24 -48.16
CA ASP A 528 33.82 -22.73 -48.35
C ASP A 528 34.68 -23.63 -47.41
N GLU A 529 34.40 -24.91 -47.12
CA GLU A 529 33.31 -25.87 -47.49
C GLU A 529 33.29 -27.08 -46.50
N GLU A 530 32.14 -27.78 -46.37
CA GLU A 530 31.96 -29.27 -46.16
C GLU A 530 32.58 -29.95 -44.89
N GLU A 531 32.32 -31.20 -44.44
CA GLU A 531 31.49 -32.42 -44.71
C GLU A 531 31.70 -33.33 -43.43
N ASP A 532 31.00 -34.42 -43.08
CA ASP A 532 29.59 -34.87 -43.20
C ASP A 532 29.33 -36.09 -42.27
N GLU A 533 28.04 -36.41 -42.00
CA GLU A 533 27.40 -37.73 -41.67
C GLU A 533 28.03 -38.66 -40.56
N GLU A 534 27.48 -39.79 -40.06
CA GLU A 534 26.29 -40.65 -40.33
C GLU A 534 25.52 -41.02 -39.00
N GLU A 535 24.55 -41.95 -39.10
CA GLU A 535 23.47 -42.40 -38.18
C GLU A 535 23.97 -43.38 -37.04
N GLU A 536 23.19 -44.08 -36.17
CA GLU A 536 21.85 -44.73 -36.19
C GLU A 536 21.11 -44.71 -34.82
N GLU A 537 19.85 -45.23 -34.76
CA GLU A 537 18.97 -45.44 -33.56
C GLU A 537 19.05 -46.92 -33.04
N GLU A 538 18.35 -47.50 -32.05
CA GLU A 538 17.13 -47.24 -31.21
C GLU A 538 17.51 -46.96 -29.71
N GLU A 539 16.80 -47.27 -28.60
CA GLU A 539 15.56 -48.01 -28.24
C GLU A 539 15.03 -47.51 -26.86
N GLU A 540 14.10 -48.27 -26.25
CA GLU A 540 13.48 -48.16 -24.92
C GLU A 540 12.45 -47.03 -24.70
N ALA A 541 11.22 -47.30 -25.15
CA ALA A 541 10.00 -46.63 -24.68
C ALA A 541 8.95 -47.64 -24.17
N ASN A 542 9.07 -48.14 -22.93
CA ASN A 542 8.26 -49.31 -22.50
C ASN A 542 7.82 -49.41 -21.01
N THR A 543 7.60 -48.29 -20.29
CA THR A 543 7.29 -48.31 -18.83
C THR A 543 6.08 -47.49 -18.35
N SER A 544 5.07 -47.22 -19.19
CA SER A 544 3.86 -46.45 -18.80
C SER A 544 2.50 -47.18 -18.92
N LEU A 545 2.45 -48.40 -19.48
CA LEU A 545 1.21 -49.08 -19.92
C LEU A 545 0.65 -50.17 -18.97
N LYS A 546 0.94 -50.12 -17.65
CA LYS A 546 0.66 -51.24 -16.72
C LYS A 546 -0.19 -51.00 -15.47
N GLU A 547 -0.70 -49.79 -15.22
CA GLU A 547 -1.56 -49.51 -14.03
C GLU A 547 -2.96 -48.98 -14.35
N GLN A 548 -3.35 -48.83 -15.63
CA GLN A 548 -4.69 -48.35 -16.04
C GLN A 548 -5.56 -49.43 -16.71
N THR A 549 -5.10 -50.69 -16.75
CA THR A 549 -5.73 -51.82 -17.47
C THR A 549 -6.10 -52.99 -16.55
N ALA A 550 -6.46 -52.70 -15.30
CA ALA A 550 -6.81 -53.70 -14.28
C ALA A 550 -8.18 -53.47 -13.60
N ILE A 551 -8.97 -52.49 -14.06
CA ILE A 551 -10.33 -52.21 -13.55
C ILE A 551 -11.25 -51.91 -14.74
N TYR A 552 -11.88 -52.95 -15.32
CA TYR A 552 -13.17 -52.91 -16.05
C TYR A 552 -13.52 -54.28 -16.70
N MET A 553 -13.44 -55.39 -15.96
CA MET A 553 -14.09 -56.65 -16.37
C MET A 553 -14.25 -57.67 -15.22
N GLU A 554 -15.04 -57.36 -14.19
CA GLU A 554 -15.47 -58.37 -13.20
C GLU A 554 -16.83 -58.06 -12.54
N GLU A 555 -17.85 -57.72 -13.35
CA GLU A 555 -19.26 -57.73 -12.92
C GLU A 555 -20.00 -58.97 -13.45
N GLU A 556 -19.91 -60.09 -12.73
CA GLU A 556 -21.02 -61.05 -12.52
C GLU A 556 -20.61 -62.17 -11.55
N PHE A 557 -20.97 -62.05 -10.26
CA PHE A 557 -21.45 -63.16 -9.39
C PHE A 557 -21.66 -62.64 -7.96
N GLY A 558 -22.92 -62.48 -7.53
CA GLY A 558 -23.23 -61.99 -6.19
C GLY A 558 -23.21 -63.07 -5.11
N ASN A 559 -22.53 -62.81 -3.98
CA ASN A 559 -23.08 -62.98 -2.62
C ASN A 559 -22.08 -62.59 -1.50
N TYR A 560 -22.58 -61.84 -0.51
CA TYR A 560 -22.12 -61.67 0.88
C TYR A 560 -20.65 -61.99 1.25
N THR A 561 -19.78 -60.97 1.25
CA THR A 561 -18.63 -60.89 2.19
C THR A 561 -18.55 -59.51 2.85
N TRP A 562 -18.07 -59.44 4.09
CA TRP A 562 -18.12 -58.23 4.93
C TRP A 562 -16.78 -57.47 4.92
N SER A 563 -16.54 -56.70 3.85
CA SER A 563 -15.24 -56.11 3.52
C SER A 563 -15.06 -54.62 3.93
N LEU A 564 -14.79 -54.40 5.22
CA LEU A 564 -13.83 -53.38 5.69
C LEU A 564 -13.88 -51.94 5.08
N ARG A 565 -15.04 -51.28 5.12
CA ARG A 565 -15.27 -49.84 4.75
C ARG A 565 -14.33 -48.78 5.38
N TRP A 566 -13.40 -49.14 6.26
CA TRP A 566 -12.50 -48.18 6.92
C TRP A 566 -11.43 -47.60 5.99
N LYS A 567 -11.09 -48.29 4.88
CA LYS A 567 -10.13 -47.82 3.88
C LYS A 567 -10.68 -46.76 2.91
N GLU A 568 -12.00 -46.73 2.69
CA GLU A 568 -12.63 -45.75 1.80
C GLU A 568 -12.41 -44.34 2.34
N GLY A 569 -11.99 -43.41 1.48
CA GLY A 569 -11.71 -42.03 1.86
C GLY A 569 -10.56 -41.87 2.87
N LEU A 570 -9.65 -42.83 3.06
CA LEU A 570 -8.55 -42.73 4.04
C LEU A 570 -7.71 -41.47 3.83
N GLN A 571 -7.46 -41.08 2.57
CA GLN A 571 -6.68 -39.89 2.22
C GLN A 571 -7.42 -38.57 2.53
N GLN A 572 -8.72 -38.52 2.30
CA GLN A 572 -9.60 -37.40 2.71
C GLN A 572 -9.71 -37.32 4.24
N LYS A 573 -9.87 -38.46 4.92
CA LYS A 573 -9.84 -38.57 6.39
C LYS A 573 -8.48 -38.17 6.96
N ALA A 574 -7.39 -38.37 6.22
CA ALA A 574 -6.04 -37.93 6.60
C ALA A 574 -5.83 -36.43 6.38
N SER A 575 -6.35 -35.84 5.29
CA SER A 575 -6.33 -34.37 5.12
C SER A 575 -7.24 -33.68 6.14
N ASP A 576 -8.42 -34.24 6.42
CA ASP A 576 -9.32 -33.75 7.47
C ASP A 576 -8.70 -33.90 8.86
N ALA A 577 -8.05 -35.04 9.15
CA ALA A 577 -7.34 -35.23 10.41
C ALA A 577 -6.16 -34.26 10.54
N PHE A 578 -5.41 -34.02 9.47
CA PHE A 578 -4.32 -33.04 9.44
C PHE A 578 -4.83 -31.60 9.65
N LEU A 579 -5.88 -31.18 8.94
CA LEU A 579 -6.50 -29.87 9.10
C LEU A 579 -7.11 -29.70 10.50
N ARG A 580 -7.81 -30.72 11.03
CA ARG A 580 -8.30 -30.72 12.41
C ARG A 580 -7.14 -30.68 13.41
N GLN A 581 -6.04 -31.40 13.18
CA GLN A 581 -4.86 -31.38 14.03
C GLN A 581 -4.12 -30.03 13.96
N GLN A 582 -4.19 -29.33 12.83
CA GLN A 582 -3.67 -27.96 12.64
C GLN A 582 -4.58 -26.90 13.28
N GLN A 583 -5.89 -27.13 13.34
CA GLN A 583 -6.86 -26.30 14.07
C GLN A 583 -6.84 -26.55 15.59
N VAL A 584 -6.57 -27.78 16.02
CA VAL A 584 -6.40 -28.21 17.42
C VAL A 584 -4.99 -27.87 17.95
N ALA A 585 -3.99 -27.73 17.07
CA ALA A 585 -2.69 -27.22 17.44
C ALA A 585 -2.85 -25.85 18.10
N PRO A 586 -2.36 -25.65 19.35
CA PRO A 586 -2.63 -24.45 20.11
C PRO A 586 -2.00 -23.25 19.41
N ASN A 587 -2.82 -22.40 18.79
CA ASN A 587 -2.36 -21.20 18.11
C ASN A 587 -1.69 -20.26 19.14
N LEU A 588 -0.36 -20.31 19.18
CA LEU A 588 0.47 -19.59 20.15
C LEU A 588 0.21 -18.07 20.11
N ARG A 589 -0.13 -17.52 18.93
CA ARG A 589 -0.51 -16.10 18.79
C ARG A 589 -1.80 -15.81 19.56
N LYS A 590 -2.80 -16.70 19.48
CA LYS A 590 -4.04 -16.61 20.28
C LYS A 590 -3.75 -16.80 21.77
N LEU A 591 -2.87 -17.72 22.17
CA LEU A 591 -2.51 -17.90 23.59
C LEU A 591 -1.71 -16.73 24.20
N VAL A 592 -0.89 -16.03 23.41
CA VAL A 592 -0.07 -14.90 23.87
C VAL A 592 -0.85 -13.58 23.84
N TYR A 593 -1.72 -13.37 22.84
CA TYR A 593 -2.38 -12.08 22.61
C TYR A 593 -3.88 -12.05 22.88
N ALA A 594 -4.59 -13.18 23.01
CA ALA A 594 -5.97 -13.14 23.45
C ALA A 594 -6.01 -12.76 24.94
N SER A 595 -6.71 -11.68 25.25
CA SER A 595 -7.09 -11.35 26.61
C SER A 595 -8.06 -12.41 27.14
N VAL A 596 -7.53 -13.44 27.80
CA VAL A 596 -8.33 -14.37 28.61
C VAL A 596 -8.94 -13.55 29.74
N PRO A 597 -10.28 -13.41 29.84
CA PRO A 597 -10.88 -12.79 31.01
C PRO A 597 -10.62 -13.72 32.22
N GLU A 598 -10.06 -13.19 33.30
CA GLU A 598 -9.71 -13.97 34.51
C GLU A 598 -10.94 -14.42 35.33
N SER A 599 -12.10 -14.57 34.69
CA SER A 599 -13.40 -14.86 35.30
C SER A 599 -14.18 -15.93 34.54
N SER A 600 -13.51 -17.00 34.13
CA SER A 600 -14.15 -18.30 33.92
C SER A 600 -13.32 -19.42 34.55
N SER A 601 -13.68 -19.76 35.79
CA SER A 601 -13.55 -21.15 36.23
C SER A 601 -14.33 -22.02 35.24
N PRO A 602 -13.74 -23.05 34.63
CA PRO A 602 -14.57 -24.06 33.97
C PRO A 602 -15.40 -24.74 35.07
N GLU A 603 -16.72 -24.64 34.97
CA GLU A 603 -17.58 -25.60 35.66
C GLU A 603 -17.45 -26.91 34.88
N ASP A 604 -17.13 -28.01 35.56
CA ASP A 604 -16.73 -29.25 34.89
C ASP A 604 -17.93 -29.96 34.25
N GLU A 605 -18.23 -29.63 32.98
CA GLU A 605 -19.11 -30.42 32.12
C GLU A 605 -18.46 -31.79 31.85
N ASN A 606 -18.74 -32.75 32.73
CA ASN A 606 -18.28 -34.13 32.63
C ASN A 606 -19.21 -34.91 31.69
N GLU A 607 -18.89 -35.01 30.41
CA GLU A 607 -19.58 -35.92 29.50
C GLU A 607 -19.35 -37.39 29.90
N GLU A 608 -20.36 -38.03 30.50
CA GLU A 608 -20.31 -39.45 30.87
C GLU A 608 -20.47 -40.36 29.65
N LEU A 609 -19.37 -40.63 28.95
CA LEU A 609 -19.31 -41.72 27.96
C LEU A 609 -19.40 -43.10 28.64
N GLY A 610 -20.64 -43.56 28.84
CA GLY A 610 -20.94 -44.98 29.07
C GLY A 610 -20.74 -45.53 30.48
N GLY A 611 -20.78 -44.68 31.52
CA GLY A 611 -21.08 -45.06 32.92
C GLY A 611 -20.16 -46.05 33.65
N ILE A 612 -19.07 -46.53 33.04
CA ILE A 612 -18.18 -47.57 33.61
C ILE A 612 -16.71 -47.14 33.64
N PHE A 613 -16.25 -46.27 32.73
CA PHE A 613 -14.85 -45.89 32.59
C PHE A 613 -14.59 -44.40 32.82
N ARG A 614 -13.93 -44.07 33.94
CA ARG A 614 -13.24 -42.78 34.08
C ARG A 614 -11.92 -42.82 33.30
N VAL A 615 -11.90 -42.23 32.11
CA VAL A 615 -10.65 -41.90 31.42
C VAL A 615 -10.00 -40.71 32.15
N SER A 616 -9.14 -41.00 33.11
CA SER A 616 -8.32 -39.97 33.76
C SER A 616 -7.25 -39.48 32.78
N TYR A 617 -7.59 -38.49 31.97
CA TYR A 617 -6.57 -37.65 31.33
C TYR A 617 -5.66 -37.12 32.45
N PRO A 618 -4.34 -37.38 32.43
CA PRO A 618 -3.46 -36.82 33.44
C PRO A 618 -3.49 -35.31 33.27
N GLN A 619 -4.02 -34.59 34.28
CA GLN A 619 -4.03 -33.14 34.30
C GLN A 619 -2.60 -32.60 34.50
N ASN A 620 -1.78 -32.70 33.45
CA ASN A 620 -0.62 -31.85 33.22
C ASN A 620 -1.05 -30.41 32.87
N ILE A 621 -2.19 -29.98 33.40
CA ILE A 621 -2.62 -28.60 33.54
C ILE A 621 -1.74 -27.97 34.64
N LYS A 622 -0.44 -27.83 34.34
CA LYS A 622 0.42 -26.81 34.93
C LYS A 622 -0.04 -25.45 34.39
N LYS A 623 -1.28 -25.06 34.73
CA LYS A 623 -1.89 -23.74 34.41
C LYS A 623 -0.86 -22.68 34.81
N HIS A 624 -0.54 -21.79 33.87
CA HIS A 624 0.77 -21.14 33.81
C HIS A 624 1.12 -20.31 35.04
N GLN A 625 1.86 -20.90 35.99
CA GLN A 625 2.66 -20.15 36.95
C GLN A 625 3.82 -19.40 36.28
N ALA A 626 4.04 -19.54 34.96
CA ALA A 626 5.08 -18.84 34.21
C ALA A 626 5.03 -17.31 34.41
N ASN A 627 3.84 -16.70 34.40
CA ASN A 627 3.66 -15.26 34.62
C ASN A 627 3.85 -14.83 36.10
N THR A 628 4.03 -15.78 37.02
CA THR A 628 4.38 -15.51 38.43
C THR A 628 5.89 -15.56 38.69
N VAL A 629 6.70 -16.01 37.72
CA VAL A 629 8.15 -16.06 37.83
C VAL A 629 8.75 -14.83 37.14
N ASP A 630 9.47 -14.02 37.91
CA ASP A 630 10.13 -12.81 37.42
C ASP A 630 11.15 -13.14 36.30
N CYS A 631 10.95 -12.52 35.12
CA CYS A 631 11.82 -12.63 33.95
C CYS A 631 13.27 -12.19 34.22
N SER A 632 13.56 -11.51 35.34
CA SER A 632 14.94 -11.21 35.77
C SER A 632 15.80 -12.45 36.02
N ARG A 633 15.20 -13.64 36.20
CA ARG A 633 15.91 -14.86 36.60
C ARG A 633 15.49 -16.08 35.78
N PHE A 634 16.11 -16.25 34.61
CA PHE A 634 15.96 -17.43 33.76
C PHE A 634 16.44 -18.71 34.46
N TYR A 635 15.51 -19.45 35.06
CA TYR A 635 15.73 -20.80 35.55
C TYR A 635 15.61 -21.79 34.38
N ALA A 636 16.75 -22.29 33.89
CA ALA A 636 16.80 -23.40 32.96
C ALA A 636 16.42 -24.72 33.67
N ASN A 637 15.11 -24.91 33.94
CA ASN A 637 14.56 -26.10 34.59
C ASN A 637 14.50 -27.33 33.65
N ASN A 638 15.56 -27.52 32.86
CA ASN A 638 15.81 -28.66 31.99
C ASN A 638 17.05 -29.40 32.48
N SER A 639 16.94 -30.08 33.61
CA SER A 639 17.90 -31.11 34.03
C SER A 639 17.69 -32.36 33.18
N HIS A 640 17.96 -32.23 31.88
CA HIS A 640 17.98 -33.34 30.94
C HIS A 640 19.20 -34.22 31.21
N ASP A 641 19.02 -35.54 31.17
CA ASP A 641 20.13 -36.49 31.27
C ASP A 641 20.85 -36.61 29.93
N TRP A 642 21.73 -35.65 29.66
CA TRP A 642 22.63 -35.56 28.50
C TRP A 642 23.60 -36.74 28.33
N ASN A 643 23.49 -37.78 29.15
CA ASN A 643 24.23 -39.04 29.02
C ASN A 643 23.38 -40.15 28.34
N SER A 644 22.12 -39.88 27.99
CA SER A 644 21.22 -40.84 27.35
C SER A 644 21.39 -40.87 25.83
N GLU A 645 21.65 -42.05 25.27
CA GLU A 645 21.90 -42.24 23.83
C GLU A 645 20.68 -41.88 22.96
N GLU A 646 19.46 -42.10 23.47
CA GLU A 646 18.21 -41.68 22.84
C GLU A 646 18.15 -40.15 22.67
N MET A 647 18.54 -39.40 23.71
CA MET A 647 18.59 -37.94 23.65
C MET A 647 19.71 -37.46 22.72
N PHE A 648 20.91 -38.07 22.80
CA PHE A 648 21.97 -37.76 21.84
C PHE A 648 21.53 -37.93 20.40
N ASN A 649 20.83 -39.01 20.07
CA ASN A 649 20.33 -39.23 18.71
C ASN A 649 19.25 -38.20 18.32
N SER A 650 18.36 -37.81 19.24
CA SER A 650 17.34 -36.77 18.99
C SER A 650 17.88 -35.35 18.75
N ILE A 651 19.12 -35.06 19.20
CA ILE A 651 19.78 -33.75 19.05
C ILE A 651 20.95 -33.83 18.05
N ARG A 652 21.24 -35.04 17.51
CA ARG A 652 22.30 -35.28 16.53
C ARG A 652 22.15 -34.41 15.29
N ASP A 653 20.91 -34.21 14.86
CA ASP A 653 20.53 -33.39 13.71
C ASP A 653 20.56 -31.87 14.00
N CYS A 654 20.88 -31.46 15.23
CA CYS A 654 21.27 -30.08 15.56
C CYS A 654 22.79 -29.85 15.47
N PHE A 655 23.58 -30.90 15.21
CA PHE A 655 25.04 -30.85 15.08
C PHE A 655 25.49 -31.28 13.67
N ILE A 656 26.78 -31.07 13.36
CA ILE A 656 27.45 -31.45 12.11
C ILE A 656 27.68 -32.99 12.02
N THR A 657 26.94 -33.78 12.81
CA THR A 657 27.03 -35.25 12.90
C THR A 657 25.70 -35.95 12.66
N GLY A 658 24.66 -35.18 12.28
CA GLY A 658 23.33 -35.66 11.92
C GLY A 658 23.01 -35.52 10.43
N LYS A 659 21.76 -35.83 10.07
CA LYS A 659 21.24 -35.90 8.71
C LYS A 659 20.16 -34.85 8.51
N TRP A 660 20.54 -33.70 7.96
CA TRP A 660 19.63 -32.56 7.81
C TRP A 660 18.65 -32.73 6.65
N ASP A 661 19.04 -33.51 5.65
CA ASP A 661 18.19 -33.98 4.56
C ASP A 661 18.70 -35.35 4.04
N ALA A 662 17.88 -36.09 3.30
CA ALA A 662 18.26 -37.33 2.63
C ALA A 662 19.43 -37.15 1.63
N THR A 663 19.64 -35.93 1.12
CA THR A 663 20.79 -35.58 0.25
C THR A 663 21.98 -34.95 0.98
N GLN A 664 21.84 -34.62 2.29
CA GLN A 664 22.82 -33.86 3.08
C GLN A 664 23.15 -34.57 4.39
N ASP A 665 23.81 -35.73 4.27
CA ASP A 665 24.41 -36.43 5.41
C ASP A 665 25.77 -35.81 5.75
N ALA A 666 25.87 -35.11 6.88
CA ALA A 666 27.07 -34.36 7.24
C ALA A 666 28.32 -35.24 7.42
N ALA A 667 28.14 -36.53 7.75
CA ALA A 667 29.24 -37.49 7.80
C ALA A 667 29.80 -37.81 6.40
N THR A 668 29.01 -37.64 5.33
CA THR A 668 29.51 -37.72 3.95
C THR A 668 30.11 -36.41 3.47
N LEU A 669 29.68 -35.25 3.99
CA LEU A 669 30.30 -33.95 3.65
C LEU A 669 31.71 -33.84 4.24
N LEU A 670 31.90 -34.22 5.50
CA LEU A 670 33.24 -34.27 6.12
C LEU A 670 34.18 -35.24 5.39
N LYS A 671 33.69 -36.42 4.98
CA LYS A 671 34.48 -37.34 4.13
C LYS A 671 34.81 -36.74 2.77
N GLN A 672 33.89 -35.96 2.18
CA GLN A 672 34.15 -35.28 0.91
C GLN A 672 35.17 -34.15 1.05
N ASP A 673 35.23 -33.44 2.18
CA ASP A 673 36.30 -32.47 2.47
C ASP A 673 37.66 -33.18 2.68
N ASP A 674 37.69 -34.29 3.41
CA ASP A 674 38.90 -35.11 3.60
C ASP A 674 39.40 -35.73 2.27
N GLU A 675 38.50 -36.20 1.41
CA GLU A 675 38.82 -36.69 0.05
C GLU A 675 39.28 -35.54 -0.88
N LEU A 676 38.64 -34.36 -0.80
CA LEU A 676 38.97 -33.19 -1.63
C LEU A 676 40.33 -32.56 -1.31
N TYR A 677 40.82 -32.74 -0.08
CA TYR A 677 42.17 -32.33 0.35
C TYR A 677 43.19 -33.49 0.42
N GLY A 678 42.76 -34.73 0.22
CA GLY A 678 43.60 -35.93 0.38
C GLY A 678 44.55 -36.21 -0.78
N ASP A 679 44.10 -36.03 -2.02
CA ASP A 679 44.82 -36.41 -3.23
C ASP A 679 45.40 -35.17 -3.95
N PHE A 680 46.63 -34.80 -3.60
CA PHE A 680 47.36 -33.72 -4.29
C PHE A 680 48.21 -34.29 -5.43
N GLU A 681 47.92 -33.88 -6.67
CA GLU A 681 48.67 -34.25 -7.89
C GLU A 681 49.73 -33.16 -8.19
N ASP A 682 51.02 -33.50 -8.05
CA ASP A 682 52.08 -32.51 -8.13
C ASP A 682 52.49 -32.23 -9.60
N LEU A 683 51.94 -31.15 -10.17
CA LEU A 683 51.90 -30.88 -11.61
C LEU A 683 53.24 -30.59 -12.32
N GLU A 684 54.38 -30.59 -11.61
CA GLU A 684 55.72 -30.63 -12.24
C GLU A 684 56.33 -32.05 -12.34
N THR A 685 55.74 -33.07 -11.71
CA THR A 685 56.23 -34.47 -11.72
C THR A 685 55.18 -35.51 -12.12
N GLY A 686 53.90 -35.29 -11.83
CA GLY A 686 52.81 -36.20 -12.24
C GLY A 686 52.64 -37.45 -11.38
N GLU A 687 53.06 -37.41 -10.10
CA GLU A 687 52.77 -38.46 -9.12
C GLU A 687 51.60 -38.02 -8.21
N VAL A 688 50.58 -38.87 -8.08
CA VAL A 688 49.42 -38.64 -7.20
C VAL A 688 49.71 -39.21 -5.82
N HIS A 689 49.77 -38.35 -4.80
CA HIS A 689 50.09 -38.74 -3.42
C HIS A 689 48.84 -39.06 -2.59
N VAL A 690 48.32 -40.30 -2.71
CA VAL A 690 47.17 -40.76 -1.91
C VAL A 690 47.54 -40.93 -0.43
N GLY A 691 46.84 -40.21 0.45
CA GLY A 691 47.09 -40.18 1.89
C GLY A 691 46.69 -41.45 2.65
N LYS A 692 47.58 -42.45 2.74
CA LYS A 692 47.38 -43.63 3.60
C LYS A 692 47.42 -43.29 5.09
N SER A 693 46.25 -43.20 5.72
CA SER A 693 46.10 -43.46 7.16
C SER A 693 46.44 -44.92 7.46
N GLY A 694 47.08 -45.21 8.59
CA GLY A 694 47.71 -46.52 8.82
C GLY A 694 47.54 -47.11 10.21
N GLU A 695 47.19 -48.40 10.23
CA GLU A 695 47.53 -49.35 11.31
C GLU A 695 48.11 -50.64 10.68
N PRO A 696 48.90 -51.46 11.42
CA PRO A 696 49.86 -52.36 10.79
C PRO A 696 49.57 -53.88 10.88
N ASN A 697 49.90 -54.59 9.79
CA ASN A 697 50.32 -56.00 9.67
C ASN A 697 49.35 -57.14 10.10
N ALA A 698 48.98 -58.02 9.15
CA ALA A 698 49.60 -59.37 9.02
C ALA A 698 49.08 -60.19 7.81
N ASP A 699 50.03 -60.63 6.97
CA ASP A 699 50.20 -61.95 6.32
C ASP A 699 49.15 -62.62 5.38
N GLU A 700 49.63 -62.79 4.13
CA GLU A 700 49.55 -63.98 3.23
C GLU A 700 48.26 -64.43 2.47
N ASN A 701 48.32 -64.20 1.14
CA ASN A 701 48.11 -65.18 0.05
C ASN A 701 46.79 -66.00 -0.08
N MET A 702 45.97 -65.67 -1.10
CA MET A 702 45.62 -66.65 -2.15
C MET A 702 45.13 -65.99 -3.46
N GLU A 703 45.02 -66.79 -4.52
CA GLU A 703 44.61 -66.41 -5.88
C GLU A 703 43.08 -66.33 -6.02
N GLY A 704 42.57 -65.57 -7.01
CA GLY A 704 41.15 -65.59 -7.39
C GLY A 704 40.75 -64.42 -8.29
N ASP A 705 40.30 -64.74 -9.51
CA ASP A 705 39.63 -63.82 -10.46
C ASP A 705 38.09 -63.93 -10.26
N GLU A 706 37.31 -63.34 -11.17
CA GLU A 706 35.83 -63.39 -11.30
C GLU A 706 35.02 -62.50 -10.33
N THR A 707 34.76 -61.24 -10.73
CA THR A 707 33.39 -60.68 -10.86
C THR A 707 33.37 -59.26 -11.46
N GLU A 708 33.76 -59.13 -12.73
CA GLU A 708 33.30 -57.98 -13.54
C GLU A 708 31.83 -58.21 -13.94
N GLU A 709 30.89 -57.37 -13.47
CA GLU A 709 29.59 -57.07 -14.12
C GLU A 709 28.78 -56.01 -13.35
N ASN A 710 28.97 -55.85 -12.02
CA ASN A 710 28.16 -54.94 -11.18
C ASN A 710 28.67 -53.48 -11.08
N ASN A 711 29.74 -53.11 -11.81
CA ASN A 711 30.37 -51.79 -11.66
C ASN A 711 29.83 -50.71 -12.61
N GLN A 712 29.43 -51.05 -13.84
CA GLN A 712 29.09 -50.05 -14.86
C GLN A 712 27.87 -49.19 -14.50
N ALA A 713 26.82 -49.79 -13.93
CA ALA A 713 25.64 -49.06 -13.44
C ALA A 713 26.00 -48.08 -12.30
N ASN A 714 26.95 -48.45 -11.43
CA ASN A 714 27.45 -47.56 -10.38
C ASN A 714 28.30 -46.42 -10.96
N ASP A 715 29.12 -46.70 -11.98
CA ASP A 715 29.97 -45.69 -12.64
C ASP A 715 29.16 -44.64 -13.42
N GLU A 716 28.08 -45.02 -14.11
CA GLU A 716 27.18 -44.04 -14.73
C GLU A 716 26.56 -43.09 -13.70
N ASP A 717 26.09 -43.64 -12.58
CA ASP A 717 25.47 -42.87 -11.51
C ASP A 717 26.49 -41.99 -10.79
N LEU A 718 27.74 -42.46 -10.65
CA LEU A 718 28.88 -41.65 -10.20
C LEU A 718 29.24 -40.55 -11.20
N GLN A 719 29.15 -40.80 -12.51
CA GLN A 719 29.38 -39.79 -13.55
C GLN A 719 28.28 -38.72 -13.54
N LYS A 720 27.00 -39.12 -13.45
CA LYS A 720 25.85 -38.21 -13.30
C LYS A 720 26.02 -37.34 -12.03
N LYS A 721 26.39 -37.94 -10.90
CA LYS A 721 26.71 -37.23 -9.64
C LYS A 721 27.94 -36.31 -9.77
N ARG A 722 29.01 -36.71 -10.47
CA ARG A 722 30.18 -35.86 -10.76
C ARG A 722 29.83 -34.67 -11.65
N LEU A 723 28.98 -34.87 -12.66
CA LEU A 723 28.53 -33.82 -13.58
C LEU A 723 27.63 -32.81 -12.86
N GLU A 724 26.68 -33.27 -12.03
CA GLU A 724 25.90 -32.39 -11.14
C GLU A 724 26.79 -31.63 -10.15
N LYS A 725 27.75 -32.28 -9.49
CA LYS A 725 28.71 -31.62 -8.60
C LYS A 725 29.47 -30.51 -9.35
N LYS A 726 29.96 -30.80 -10.56
CA LYS A 726 30.68 -29.83 -11.41
C LYS A 726 29.78 -28.68 -11.88
N ARG A 727 28.47 -28.93 -12.09
CA ARG A 727 27.48 -27.89 -12.40
C ARG A 727 27.21 -26.99 -11.19
N LYS A 728 26.95 -27.57 -10.01
CA LYS A 728 26.70 -26.85 -8.74
C LYS A 728 27.92 -26.05 -8.28
N LEU A 729 29.13 -26.61 -8.39
CA LEU A 729 30.39 -25.89 -8.14
C LEU A 729 30.58 -24.72 -9.10
N ARG A 730 30.17 -24.86 -10.36
CA ARG A 730 30.20 -23.76 -11.33
C ARG A 730 29.15 -22.69 -11.05
N GLU A 731 27.92 -23.08 -10.72
CA GLU A 731 26.84 -22.18 -10.32
C GLU A 731 27.28 -21.31 -9.12
N LEU A 732 27.86 -21.93 -8.08
CA LEU A 732 28.44 -21.23 -6.92
C LEU A 732 29.65 -20.35 -7.26
N PHE A 733 30.52 -20.80 -8.17
CA PHE A 733 31.71 -20.04 -8.57
C PHE A 733 31.33 -18.81 -9.41
N ASP A 734 30.45 -18.98 -10.39
CA ASP A 734 29.96 -17.90 -11.27
C ASP A 734 29.19 -16.86 -10.43
N GLU A 735 28.35 -17.27 -9.46
CA GLU A 735 27.69 -16.37 -8.49
C GLU A 735 28.72 -15.55 -7.66
N SER A 736 29.82 -16.17 -7.23
CA SER A 736 30.86 -15.47 -6.45
C SER A 736 31.74 -14.51 -7.26
N TYR A 737 31.70 -14.56 -8.60
CA TYR A 737 32.56 -13.76 -9.48
C TYR A 737 31.84 -12.59 -10.17
N ASP A 738 30.55 -12.73 -10.51
CA ASP A 738 29.78 -11.65 -11.18
C ASP A 738 29.57 -10.41 -10.27
N ASP A 739 29.63 -10.58 -8.95
CA ASP A 739 29.60 -9.50 -7.95
C ASP A 739 30.75 -8.48 -8.11
N GLY A 740 31.84 -8.85 -8.80
CA GLY A 740 33.06 -8.04 -8.93
C GLY A 740 32.91 -6.70 -9.67
N ASP A 741 31.89 -6.55 -10.53
CA ASP A 741 31.62 -5.30 -11.28
C ASP A 741 30.46 -4.48 -10.65
N ALA A 742 29.84 -4.99 -9.58
CA ALA A 742 28.78 -4.32 -8.84
C ALA A 742 29.31 -3.10 -8.06
N LYS A 743 28.54 -2.01 -8.05
CA LYS A 743 28.91 -0.80 -7.29
C LYS A 743 28.24 -0.78 -5.94
N TYR A 744 28.96 -0.29 -4.94
CA TYR A 744 28.45 -0.03 -3.59
C TYR A 744 27.05 0.66 -3.52
N LEU A 745 26.77 1.65 -4.36
CA LEU A 745 25.45 2.33 -4.39
C LEU A 745 24.34 1.57 -5.14
N ASP A 746 24.69 0.49 -5.82
CA ASP A 746 23.77 -0.39 -6.54
C ASP A 746 23.52 -1.64 -5.64
N VAL A 747 24.57 -2.24 -5.05
CA VAL A 747 24.48 -3.24 -3.95
C VAL A 747 23.58 -2.79 -2.79
N LEU A 748 23.76 -1.56 -2.27
CA LEU A 748 22.90 -0.99 -1.22
C LEU A 748 21.41 -0.86 -1.61
N LYS A 749 21.06 -0.92 -2.91
CA LYS A 749 19.66 -0.97 -3.36
C LYS A 749 19.17 -2.40 -3.43
N GLU A 750 20.02 -3.31 -3.88
CA GLU A 750 19.72 -4.74 -3.96
C GLU A 750 19.52 -5.33 -2.56
N GLU A 751 20.30 -4.93 -1.55
CA GLU A 751 20.03 -5.24 -0.13
C GLU A 751 18.64 -4.76 0.31
N VAL A 752 18.32 -3.48 0.04
CA VAL A 752 17.03 -2.87 0.39
C VAL A 752 15.86 -3.51 -0.37
N GLN A 753 16.07 -3.93 -1.62
CA GLN A 753 15.06 -4.61 -2.44
C GLN A 753 14.87 -6.06 -1.99
N LYS A 754 15.95 -6.81 -1.73
CA LYS A 754 15.91 -8.17 -1.15
C LYS A 754 15.12 -8.16 0.16
N GLN A 755 15.36 -7.18 1.04
CA GLN A 755 14.56 -7.04 2.28
C GLN A 755 13.08 -6.73 2.00
N ALA A 756 12.76 -5.86 1.04
CA ALA A 756 11.37 -5.54 0.70
C ALA A 756 10.64 -6.73 0.04
N GLU A 757 11.37 -7.58 -0.68
CA GLU A 757 10.89 -8.79 -1.33
C GLU A 757 10.65 -9.93 -0.32
N LEU A 758 11.59 -10.16 0.62
CA LEU A 758 11.40 -11.06 1.77
C LEU A 758 10.15 -10.67 2.57
N ASN A 759 10.03 -9.39 2.94
CA ASN A 759 8.85 -8.86 3.65
C ASN A 759 7.54 -9.05 2.86
N ARG A 760 7.59 -9.12 1.52
CA ARG A 760 6.40 -9.39 0.71
C ARG A 760 6.02 -10.87 0.80
N VAL A 761 6.98 -11.76 0.56
CA VAL A 761 6.77 -13.22 0.52
C VAL A 761 6.24 -13.73 1.87
N GLU A 762 6.79 -13.25 2.99
CA GLU A 762 6.32 -13.60 4.35
C GLU A 762 4.82 -13.31 4.59
N PHE A 763 4.25 -12.33 3.89
CA PHE A 763 2.85 -11.89 4.07
C PHE A 763 1.94 -12.20 2.87
N GLU A 764 2.39 -12.92 1.84
CA GLU A 764 1.59 -13.23 0.64
C GLU A 764 0.57 -14.37 0.89
N HIS A 765 0.79 -15.20 1.92
CA HIS A 765 -0.08 -16.31 2.32
C HIS A 765 -0.92 -16.02 3.59
N MET A 766 -1.19 -14.74 3.91
CA MET A 766 -1.88 -14.34 5.14
C MET A 766 -3.15 -13.53 4.84
N ASP A 767 -4.28 -13.92 5.43
CA ASP A 767 -5.56 -13.20 5.33
C ASP A 767 -5.44 -11.76 5.83
N ASP A 768 -6.08 -10.83 5.14
CA ASP A 768 -5.85 -9.39 5.34
C ASP A 768 -6.18 -8.91 6.77
N GLU A 769 -7.18 -9.48 7.44
CA GLU A 769 -7.46 -9.19 8.85
C GLU A 769 -6.30 -9.57 9.76
N THR A 770 -5.73 -10.77 9.56
CA THR A 770 -4.58 -11.24 10.34
C THR A 770 -3.34 -10.42 10.00
N ARG A 771 -3.17 -10.06 8.72
CA ARG A 771 -2.03 -9.32 8.20
C ARG A 771 -1.99 -7.88 8.73
N VAL A 772 -3.14 -7.21 8.80
CA VAL A 772 -3.30 -5.88 9.41
C VAL A 772 -2.97 -5.89 10.91
N GLN A 773 -3.15 -7.00 11.62
CA GLN A 773 -2.73 -7.12 13.03
C GLN A 773 -1.19 -7.14 13.19
N TYR A 774 -0.43 -7.62 12.20
CA TYR A 774 1.05 -7.61 12.23
C TYR A 774 1.65 -6.33 11.65
N GLU A 775 1.29 -5.97 10.41
CA GLU A 775 1.91 -4.84 9.69
C GLU A 775 1.25 -3.49 10.01
N GLY A 776 -0.02 -3.51 10.44
CA GLY A 776 -0.91 -2.34 10.46
C GLY A 776 -1.71 -2.21 9.15
N PHE A 777 -2.57 -1.20 9.07
CA PHE A 777 -3.28 -0.87 7.82
C PHE A 777 -2.26 -0.45 6.76
N ARG A 778 -2.30 -1.05 5.56
CA ARG A 778 -1.36 -0.74 4.48
C ARG A 778 -1.71 0.61 3.81
N PRO A 779 -0.71 1.37 3.33
CA PRO A 779 -0.99 2.39 2.31
C PRO A 779 -1.74 1.77 1.12
N GLY A 780 -2.54 2.55 0.42
CA GLY A 780 -3.41 2.08 -0.67
C GLY A 780 -4.81 1.66 -0.20
N MET A 781 -4.96 1.11 1.01
CA MET A 781 -6.26 0.73 1.57
C MET A 781 -7.15 1.97 1.80
N TYR A 782 -8.45 1.80 1.55
CA TYR A 782 -9.48 2.77 1.95
C TYR A 782 -9.89 2.48 3.40
N ILE A 783 -9.79 3.47 4.29
CA ILE A 783 -10.02 3.29 5.73
C ILE A 783 -11.02 4.30 6.28
N ARG A 784 -11.77 3.86 7.30
CA ARG A 784 -12.63 4.66 8.17
C ARG A 784 -11.97 4.72 9.55
N VAL A 785 -11.58 5.92 9.97
CA VAL A 785 -10.92 6.18 11.25
C VAL A 785 -11.89 6.90 12.17
N GLU A 786 -12.14 6.33 13.35
CA GLU A 786 -12.98 6.96 14.38
C GLU A 786 -12.12 7.73 15.39
N ILE A 787 -12.59 8.94 15.74
CA ILE A 787 -11.94 9.82 16.71
C ILE A 787 -13.00 10.38 17.67
N THR A 788 -12.80 10.12 18.96
CA THR A 788 -13.59 10.72 20.05
C THR A 788 -13.04 12.06 20.49
N SER A 789 -13.90 12.87 21.14
CA SER A 789 -13.53 14.14 21.78
C SER A 789 -13.02 15.21 20.81
N VAL A 790 -13.61 15.28 19.61
CA VAL A 790 -13.30 16.32 18.61
C VAL A 790 -14.07 17.61 18.94
N PRO A 791 -13.43 18.79 19.02
CA PRO A 791 -14.09 20.04 19.41
C PRO A 791 -15.30 20.39 18.55
N CYS A 792 -16.40 20.82 19.18
CA CYS A 792 -17.67 21.12 18.52
C CYS A 792 -17.53 22.21 17.42
N GLU A 793 -16.59 23.13 17.58
CA GLU A 793 -16.29 24.20 16.63
C GLU A 793 -15.74 23.67 15.30
N PHE A 794 -15.07 22.52 15.28
CA PHE A 794 -14.57 21.91 14.04
C PHE A 794 -15.72 21.40 13.17
N VAL A 795 -16.70 20.71 13.76
CA VAL A 795 -17.82 20.12 13.01
C VAL A 795 -18.84 21.19 12.60
N THR A 796 -19.09 22.19 13.46
CA THR A 796 -19.98 23.31 13.11
C THR A 796 -19.42 24.22 12.03
N ASN A 797 -18.12 24.57 12.09
CA ASN A 797 -17.47 25.45 11.10
C ASN A 797 -16.74 24.69 9.98
N PHE A 798 -17.07 23.41 9.75
CA PHE A 798 -16.49 22.62 8.65
C PHE A 798 -16.87 23.19 7.28
N ASP A 799 -15.86 23.53 6.49
CA ASP A 799 -15.94 24.01 5.10
C ASP A 799 -15.19 23.01 4.18
N PRO A 800 -15.89 22.33 3.24
CA PRO A 800 -15.29 21.40 2.28
C PRO A 800 -14.14 21.95 1.41
N HIS A 801 -13.95 23.27 1.30
CA HIS A 801 -12.80 23.83 0.59
C HIS A 801 -11.49 23.72 1.38
N TYR A 802 -11.52 23.45 2.69
CA TYR A 802 -10.32 23.25 3.50
C TYR A 802 -9.97 21.76 3.60
N PRO A 803 -8.78 21.33 3.15
CA PRO A 803 -8.39 19.93 3.19
C PRO A 803 -8.15 19.47 4.63
N ILE A 804 -8.94 18.50 5.10
CA ILE A 804 -8.63 17.78 6.35
C ILE A 804 -7.56 16.73 6.02
N ILE A 805 -6.39 16.89 6.62
CA ILE A 805 -5.29 15.92 6.58
C ILE A 805 -5.19 15.30 7.98
N LEU A 806 -4.95 14.00 8.05
CA LEU A 806 -4.62 13.32 9.29
C LEU A 806 -3.22 12.72 9.15
N GLY A 807 -2.29 13.14 10.00
CA GLY A 807 -0.92 12.63 10.03
C GLY A 807 -0.64 11.87 11.33
N GLY A 808 -0.17 10.63 11.21
CA GLY A 808 0.26 9.83 12.36
C GLY A 808 1.54 10.41 12.98
N LEU A 809 1.55 10.46 14.30
CA LEU A 809 2.65 10.95 15.11
C LEU A 809 3.58 9.79 15.50
N GLY A 810 4.90 9.99 15.35
CA GLY A 810 5.87 9.05 15.91
C GLY A 810 5.85 9.07 17.44
N SER A 811 6.18 7.96 18.10
CA SER A 811 6.11 7.85 19.57
C SER A 811 6.91 8.95 20.30
N SER A 812 8.05 9.36 19.75
CA SER A 812 8.86 10.48 20.26
C SER A 812 8.22 11.86 20.04
N GLU A 813 7.37 12.01 19.02
CA GLU A 813 6.72 13.26 18.64
C GLU A 813 5.51 13.61 19.52
N SER A 814 5.03 12.66 20.31
CA SER A 814 4.10 12.90 21.42
C SER A 814 4.73 13.81 22.50
N SER A 815 6.06 13.76 22.65
CA SER A 815 6.77 14.41 23.75
C SER A 815 7.18 15.85 23.43
N ILE A 816 7.34 16.66 24.48
CA ILE A 816 7.68 18.09 24.40
C ILE A 816 9.03 18.32 25.07
N GLY A 817 9.90 19.12 24.44
CA GLY A 817 11.22 19.45 24.97
C GLY A 817 11.83 20.69 24.32
N PHE A 818 13.15 20.83 24.43
CA PHE A 818 13.90 21.87 23.71
C PHE A 818 14.44 21.33 22.38
N LEU A 819 14.05 21.97 21.28
CA LEU A 819 14.61 21.67 19.96
C LEU A 819 15.73 22.67 19.67
N GLN A 820 16.93 22.17 19.39
CA GLN A 820 18.01 22.97 18.82
C GLN A 820 17.93 22.89 17.30
N MET A 821 17.84 24.05 16.65
CA MET A 821 17.53 24.17 15.23
C MET A 821 18.42 25.21 14.54
N ARG A 822 18.74 24.98 13.27
CA ARG A 822 19.54 25.89 12.43
C ARG A 822 18.60 26.75 11.59
N LEU A 823 18.43 28.01 11.99
CA LEU A 823 17.52 28.96 11.37
C LEU A 823 18.25 30.02 10.54
N LYS A 824 17.69 30.38 9.38
CA LYS A 824 18.12 31.51 8.55
C LYS A 824 16.94 32.39 8.16
N LYS A 825 17.14 33.70 8.26
CA LYS A 825 16.17 34.71 7.78
C LYS A 825 15.90 34.52 6.29
N HIS A 826 14.65 34.58 5.85
CA HIS A 826 14.33 34.42 4.43
C HIS A 826 14.83 35.61 3.59
N ARG A 827 15.30 35.35 2.35
CA ARG A 827 15.93 36.36 1.47
C ARG A 827 14.99 37.54 1.10
N TRP A 828 13.70 37.28 1.02
CA TRP A 828 12.67 38.27 0.63
C TRP A 828 11.90 38.85 1.83
N HIS A 829 12.11 38.34 3.04
CA HIS A 829 11.50 38.94 4.22
C HIS A 829 12.24 40.24 4.59
N GLY A 830 11.52 41.36 4.70
CA GLY A 830 12.16 42.67 4.92
C GLY A 830 12.80 42.80 6.31
N ARG A 831 12.06 42.46 7.37
CA ARG A 831 12.45 42.69 8.77
C ARG A 831 13.54 41.70 9.23
N ILE A 832 14.16 41.96 10.39
CA ILE A 832 15.04 41.01 11.09
C ILE A 832 14.32 40.47 12.33
N LEU A 833 14.52 39.19 12.63
CA LEU A 833 13.79 38.54 13.73
C LEU A 833 14.53 38.76 15.04
N LYS A 834 13.77 38.91 16.12
CA LYS A 834 14.25 39.28 17.46
C LYS A 834 14.09 38.10 18.42
N THR A 835 15.03 37.91 19.34
CA THR A 835 14.90 36.85 20.37
C THR A 835 13.73 37.15 21.30
N ARG A 836 12.96 36.11 21.66
CA ARG A 836 11.72 36.23 22.45
C ARG A 836 10.64 37.10 21.79
N ASP A 837 10.60 37.10 20.46
CA ASP A 837 9.49 37.60 19.64
C ASP A 837 8.69 36.36 19.20
N PRO A 838 7.35 36.31 19.38
CA PRO A 838 6.58 35.11 19.06
C PRO A 838 6.54 34.87 17.55
N ILE A 839 6.79 33.64 17.12
CA ILE A 839 6.77 33.22 15.71
C ILE A 839 6.01 31.92 15.56
N ILE A 840 5.29 31.76 14.44
CA ILE A 840 4.56 30.53 14.11
C ILE A 840 5.50 29.64 13.30
N LEU A 841 5.66 28.39 13.73
CA LEU A 841 6.48 27.39 13.07
C LEU A 841 5.60 26.27 12.52
N SER A 842 5.82 25.90 11.25
CA SER A 842 5.38 24.63 10.68
C SER A 842 6.54 23.64 10.79
N LEU A 843 6.37 22.59 11.59
CA LEU A 843 7.41 21.63 11.93
C LEU A 843 6.76 20.24 12.07
N GLY A 844 7.17 19.30 11.21
CA GLY A 844 6.43 18.05 11.00
C GLY A 844 4.98 18.34 10.57
N TRP A 845 4.02 17.57 11.08
CA TRP A 845 2.59 17.86 10.87
C TRP A 845 2.13 19.16 11.53
N ARG A 846 2.67 19.48 12.71
CA ARG A 846 2.13 20.52 13.60
C ARG A 846 2.45 21.94 13.16
N ARG A 847 1.58 22.86 13.57
CA ARG A 847 1.72 24.32 13.42
C ARG A 847 1.50 24.98 14.77
N PHE A 848 2.53 25.60 15.35
CA PHE A 848 2.44 26.16 16.69
C PHE A 848 3.22 27.48 16.82
N GLN A 849 2.80 28.33 17.76
CA GLN A 849 3.49 29.57 18.08
C GLN A 849 4.50 29.33 19.23
N THR A 850 5.73 29.82 19.08
CA THR A 850 6.78 29.68 20.10
C THR A 850 7.71 30.91 20.12
N MET A 851 8.55 31.03 21.15
CA MET A 851 9.38 32.22 21.42
C MET A 851 10.88 31.89 21.34
N PRO A 852 11.50 31.91 20.14
CA PRO A 852 12.86 31.41 19.92
C PRO A 852 13.96 32.23 20.62
N LEU A 853 14.99 31.51 21.06
CA LEU A 853 16.27 32.04 21.55
C LEU A 853 17.37 31.83 20.51
N TYR A 854 17.59 32.84 19.66
CA TYR A 854 18.68 32.86 18.69
C TYR A 854 20.04 32.94 19.38
N HIS A 855 20.96 32.08 18.97
CA HIS A 855 22.32 31.98 19.47
C HIS A 855 23.30 31.71 18.32
N VAL A 856 24.59 31.93 18.57
CA VAL A 856 25.68 31.50 17.71
C VAL A 856 26.70 30.77 18.57
N GLU A 857 27.24 29.69 18.06
CA GLU A 857 28.34 28.97 18.68
C GLU A 857 29.64 29.78 18.54
N ASP A 858 30.20 30.19 19.68
CA ASP A 858 31.58 30.72 19.73
C ASP A 858 32.57 29.55 19.60
N HIS A 859 33.80 29.82 19.14
CA HIS A 859 34.85 28.80 18.86
C HIS A 859 35.21 27.91 20.07
N ASN A 860 34.74 28.24 21.27
CA ASN A 860 34.90 27.47 22.50
C ASN A 860 33.73 26.49 22.76
N GLY A 861 32.94 26.15 21.75
CA GLY A 861 31.75 25.28 21.86
C GLY A 861 30.60 25.88 22.68
N ARG A 862 30.55 27.22 22.83
CA ARG A 862 29.58 27.89 23.71
C ARG A 862 28.48 28.57 22.90
N HIS A 863 27.23 28.19 23.14
CA HIS A 863 26.06 28.82 22.52
C HIS A 863 25.79 30.21 23.11
N ARG A 864 26.30 31.25 22.45
CA ARG A 864 26.15 32.65 22.87
C ARG A 864 24.88 33.28 22.30
N LEU A 865 24.00 33.72 23.19
CA LEU A 865 22.75 34.40 22.86
C LEU A 865 22.97 35.66 21.99
N LEU A 866 22.22 35.76 20.89
CA LEU A 866 22.09 36.98 20.08
C LEU A 866 20.91 37.84 20.57
N LYS A 867 20.75 39.06 20.04
CA LYS A 867 19.51 39.85 20.21
C LYS A 867 18.57 39.72 19.01
N TYR A 868 19.15 39.49 17.85
CA TYR A 868 18.47 39.43 16.55
C TYR A 868 19.15 38.37 15.67
N THR A 869 18.43 37.82 14.69
CA THR A 869 19.01 36.98 13.63
C THR A 869 19.99 37.80 12.77
N PRO A 870 21.16 37.23 12.38
CA PRO A 870 21.98 37.83 11.34
C PRO A 870 21.24 37.82 9.99
N GLN A 871 21.50 38.81 9.13
CA GLN A 871 20.64 39.05 7.96
C GLN A 871 20.72 37.96 6.87
N ASN A 872 21.94 37.48 6.55
CA ASN A 872 22.19 36.53 5.45
C ASN A 872 22.83 35.20 5.90
N MET A 873 23.12 35.05 7.20
CA MET A 873 23.83 33.92 7.80
C MET A 873 22.85 32.99 8.52
N HIS A 874 23.22 31.71 8.69
CA HIS A 874 22.51 30.82 9.61
C HIS A 874 22.87 31.15 11.06
N CYS A 875 21.93 30.94 11.98
CA CYS A 875 22.14 31.00 13.42
C CYS A 875 21.52 29.76 14.07
N GLY A 876 22.01 29.42 15.26
CA GLY A 876 21.29 28.50 16.13
C GLY A 876 20.03 29.18 16.65
N ALA A 877 18.96 28.42 16.80
CA ALA A 877 17.76 28.79 17.52
C ALA A 877 17.45 27.66 18.50
N THR A 878 16.95 28.01 19.67
CA THR A 878 16.35 27.04 20.61
C THR A 878 14.92 27.46 20.85
N ILE A 879 14.00 26.50 20.74
CA ILE A 879 12.58 26.66 21.04
C ILE A 879 12.17 25.63 22.09
N TRP A 880 11.08 25.91 22.79
CA TRP A 880 10.28 24.89 23.47
C TRP A 880 9.15 24.46 22.53
N GLY A 881 8.90 23.16 22.41
CA GLY A 881 7.89 22.60 21.51
C GLY A 881 7.90 21.08 21.43
N PRO A 882 6.98 20.49 20.64
CA PRO A 882 6.95 19.05 20.37
C PRO A 882 8.25 18.61 19.70
N LEU A 883 8.81 17.48 20.13
CA LEU A 883 10.00 16.90 19.52
C LEU A 883 9.66 16.33 18.12
N THR A 884 10.65 16.27 17.23
CA THR A 884 10.50 15.81 15.84
C THR A 884 11.87 15.41 15.31
N SER A 885 11.93 14.40 14.43
CA SER A 885 13.17 13.82 13.92
C SER A 885 14.22 14.85 13.45
N PRO A 886 15.50 14.72 13.88
CA PRO A 886 16.63 15.48 13.35
C PRO A 886 16.68 15.49 11.81
N GLY A 887 17.14 16.61 11.22
CA GLY A 887 17.14 16.79 9.77
C GLY A 887 15.82 17.24 9.16
N THR A 888 14.70 17.22 9.92
CA THR A 888 13.41 17.75 9.45
C THR A 888 13.46 19.26 9.19
N GLY A 889 13.01 19.66 8.00
CA GLY A 889 12.91 21.07 7.59
C GLY A 889 11.65 21.75 8.12
N PHE A 890 11.78 23.03 8.49
CA PHE A 890 10.69 23.82 9.08
C PHE A 890 10.60 25.25 8.52
N VAL A 891 9.37 25.74 8.37
CA VAL A 891 9.05 27.08 7.85
C VAL A 891 8.57 27.95 9.01
N ALA A 892 9.05 29.19 9.07
CA ALA A 892 8.68 30.16 10.10
C ALA A 892 7.94 31.37 9.51
N VAL A 893 6.79 31.71 10.08
CA VAL A 893 5.87 32.78 9.63
C VAL A 893 5.59 33.71 10.82
N GLN A 894 5.65 35.04 10.60
CA GLN A 894 5.35 36.01 11.68
C GLN A 894 3.84 36.30 11.79
N THR A 895 3.08 36.24 10.69
CA THR A 895 1.63 36.51 10.69
C THR A 895 0.94 35.79 9.55
N VAL A 896 -0.16 35.10 9.84
CA VAL A 896 -0.94 34.27 8.87
C VAL A 896 -1.89 35.11 8.02
N THR A 897 -2.38 36.24 8.55
CA THR A 897 -3.44 37.08 7.96
C THR A 897 -3.14 37.52 6.52
N ARG A 898 -4.12 37.34 5.62
CA ARG A 898 -4.04 37.69 4.18
C ARG A 898 -3.76 39.18 3.89
N ASN A 899 -4.02 40.09 4.83
CA ASN A 899 -3.96 41.55 4.60
C ASN A 899 -2.54 42.15 4.49
N ASN A 900 -1.50 41.32 4.34
CA ASN A 900 -0.10 41.73 4.28
C ASN A 900 0.42 41.73 2.82
N VAL A 901 0.74 42.91 2.28
CA VAL A 901 1.38 43.07 0.95
C VAL A 901 2.83 42.55 0.92
N ASN A 902 3.42 42.26 2.08
CA ASN A 902 4.79 41.77 2.23
C ASN A 902 4.84 40.24 2.36
N PHE A 903 5.89 39.64 1.78
CA PHE A 903 6.21 38.21 1.85
C PHE A 903 6.15 37.66 3.30
N ARG A 904 5.19 36.75 3.54
CA ARG A 904 4.74 36.24 4.84
C ARG A 904 5.76 35.34 5.54
N ILE A 905 6.50 34.54 4.77
CA ILE A 905 7.51 33.62 5.30
C ILE A 905 8.73 34.42 5.78
N ALA A 906 9.01 34.30 7.08
CA ALA A 906 9.99 35.11 7.80
C ALA A 906 11.38 34.47 7.85
N ALA A 907 11.43 33.15 8.05
CA ALA A 907 12.65 32.36 8.11
C ALA A 907 12.40 30.91 7.70
N THR A 908 13.48 30.20 7.37
CA THR A 908 13.50 28.77 7.08
C THR A 908 14.64 28.11 7.85
N GLY A 909 14.52 26.81 8.14
CA GLY A 909 15.53 26.10 8.90
C GLY A 909 15.38 24.60 8.90
N VAL A 910 16.25 23.94 9.66
CA VAL A 910 16.31 22.49 9.85
C VAL A 910 16.56 22.18 11.32
N VAL A 911 15.89 21.16 11.88
CA VAL A 911 16.14 20.65 13.24
C VAL A 911 17.52 19.99 13.30
N LEU A 912 18.31 20.31 14.33
CA LEU A 912 19.62 19.67 14.58
C LEU A 912 19.48 18.58 15.65
N ASN A 913 19.21 18.98 16.89
CA ASN A 913 19.21 18.12 18.07
C ASN A 913 17.92 18.29 18.89
N LEU A 914 17.64 17.30 19.73
CA LEU A 914 16.51 17.25 20.66
C LEU A 914 17.05 17.05 22.07
N ASP A 915 16.75 17.96 22.98
CA ASP A 915 17.30 17.97 24.34
C ASP A 915 16.23 18.27 25.40
N SER A 916 16.41 17.74 26.61
CA SER A 916 15.60 18.12 27.78
C SER A 916 16.02 19.47 28.39
N SER A 917 17.25 19.94 28.13
CA SER A 917 17.75 21.25 28.57
C SER A 917 18.91 21.74 27.70
N VAL A 918 19.03 23.06 27.47
CA VAL A 918 20.07 23.65 26.61
C VAL A 918 20.77 24.83 27.29
N THR A 919 22.10 24.82 27.31
CA THR A 919 22.91 25.85 28.01
C THR A 919 23.24 27.05 27.10
N ILE A 920 22.40 28.09 27.14
CA ILE A 920 22.60 29.33 26.35
C ILE A 920 23.17 30.45 27.23
N VAL A 921 24.38 30.91 26.92
CA VAL A 921 25.08 31.95 27.69
C VAL A 921 24.89 33.35 27.09
N LYS A 922 24.70 34.37 27.95
CA LYS A 922 24.59 35.78 27.54
C LYS A 922 25.75 36.58 28.12
N LYS A 923 26.52 37.26 27.25
CA LYS A 923 27.68 38.05 27.68
C LYS A 923 27.26 39.28 28.49
N LEU A 924 27.42 39.21 29.81
CA LEU A 924 27.34 40.35 30.71
C LEU A 924 28.74 40.99 30.82
N LYS A 925 28.82 42.33 30.69
CA LYS A 925 30.04 43.10 30.96
C LYS A 925 29.81 43.92 32.22
N LEU A 926 30.62 43.69 33.26
CA LEU A 926 30.73 44.64 34.37
C LEU A 926 31.58 45.83 33.88
N ILE A 927 31.03 47.03 33.99
CA ILE A 927 31.73 48.28 33.65
C ILE A 927 32.10 48.97 34.96
N GLY A 928 33.38 49.31 35.09
CA GLY A 928 33.91 50.11 36.19
C GLY A 928 34.81 51.21 35.64
N TYR A 929 34.83 52.34 36.32
CA TYR A 929 35.58 53.52 35.92
C TYR A 929 36.79 53.71 36.86
N PRO A 930 38.01 53.94 36.35
CA PRO A 930 39.17 54.19 37.21
C PRO A 930 38.96 55.50 37.99
N TYR A 931 39.04 55.43 39.32
CA TYR A 931 38.87 56.56 40.23
C TYR A 931 40.21 57.14 40.71
N LYS A 932 41.23 56.28 40.88
CA LYS A 932 42.62 56.68 41.11
C LYS A 932 43.53 55.81 40.27
N ILE A 933 44.53 56.41 39.61
CA ILE A 933 45.45 55.75 38.67
C ILE A 933 46.88 56.00 39.14
N PHE A 934 47.68 54.94 39.18
CA PHE A 934 49.13 54.94 39.39
C PHE A 934 49.80 54.27 38.18
N LYS A 935 51.14 54.20 38.15
CA LYS A 935 51.91 53.71 36.98
C LYS A 935 51.44 52.35 36.44
N ASN A 936 51.24 51.36 37.32
CA ASN A 936 50.86 49.99 36.95
C ASN A 936 49.55 49.51 37.60
N THR A 937 48.89 50.33 38.41
CA THR A 937 47.71 49.94 39.20
C THR A 937 46.64 51.02 39.17
N SER A 938 45.36 50.65 39.27
CA SER A 938 44.27 51.61 39.42
C SER A 938 43.18 51.10 40.36
N PHE A 939 42.60 52.01 41.13
CA PHE A 939 41.40 51.74 41.92
C PHE A 939 40.17 51.99 41.05
N VAL A 940 39.53 50.91 40.60
CA VAL A 940 38.32 50.96 39.77
C VAL A 940 37.08 51.09 40.65
N LYS A 941 36.27 52.13 40.41
CA LYS A 941 34.94 52.32 40.97
C LYS A 941 33.92 51.59 40.09
N VAL A 942 33.41 50.46 40.57
CA VAL A 942 32.36 49.66 39.91
C VAL A 942 31.01 50.01 40.51
N VAL A 943 29.94 50.01 39.70
CA VAL A 943 28.57 50.17 40.18
C VAL A 943 28.07 48.82 40.75
N LEU A 944 28.49 48.50 41.98
CA LEU A 944 28.03 47.36 42.76
C LEU A 944 27.54 47.84 44.13
N VAL A 945 26.32 47.46 44.51
CA VAL A 945 25.59 48.07 45.65
C VAL A 945 26.09 47.61 47.03
N LYS A 946 26.81 46.49 47.13
CA LYS A 946 27.45 46.02 48.38
C LYS A 946 28.84 45.43 48.11
N CYS A 947 29.76 45.60 49.05
CA CYS A 947 31.16 45.17 48.94
C CYS A 947 31.38 43.64 49.01
N ILE A 948 30.35 42.88 49.43
CA ILE A 948 30.42 41.44 49.75
C ILE A 948 30.97 40.60 48.57
N ASN A 949 30.58 40.92 47.33
CA ASN A 949 30.93 40.07 46.18
C ASN A 949 32.41 40.14 45.76
N ARG A 950 33.24 41.02 46.33
CA ARG A 950 34.62 41.24 45.83
C ARG A 950 35.56 40.04 46.07
N GLN A 951 35.25 39.18 47.06
CA GLN A 951 35.98 37.93 47.28
C GLN A 951 35.67 36.83 46.25
N TYR A 952 34.54 36.93 45.54
CA TYR A 952 34.12 35.98 44.48
C TYR A 952 34.53 36.44 43.06
N THR A 953 35.47 37.38 42.95
CA THR A 953 35.88 37.99 41.67
C THR A 953 37.41 38.02 41.48
N LEU A 954 38.10 37.05 42.08
CA LEU A 954 39.51 36.70 41.85
C LEU A 954 39.57 35.24 41.37
#